data_AF-A0A1V9ZW22-F1
#
_entry.id   AF-A0A1V9ZW22-F1
#
_cell.length_a   1.000
_cell.length_b   1.000
_cell.length_c   1.000
_cell.angle_alpha   90.00
_cell.angle_beta   90.00
_cell.angle_gamma   90.00
#
_symmetry.space_group_name_H-M   'P 1'
#
loop_
_entity.id
_entity.type
_entity.pdbx_description
1 polymer ?
#
loop_
_entity_poly.entity_id
_entity_poly.type
_entity_poly.pdbx_seq_one_letter_code
_entity_poly.pdbx_strand_id
1 'polypeptide(L)'
;MDARTAALKRLIQRRHWQRWRIYEIGTQSSSEERLEELLESPKKDEITHWLQTKLITIPENPRNHWRGLIWQVLLHVYGRESGSADELERLKDRLATLPRDPLLKKEVADAIALMKETKGELTQTDMETILVWLLTTKAVPYTSGMAQALAPFFLVGLPLPTIYDCFYRYCALQLPHLVSGTLSFLPDDTRNPIELEQREHMIDQLLLYHDPFLASYLMQWVPDWTHRIVPLDFFYCNLYRAIPPQSYLYIMDQYLITGDMEFGLFIILAIVLLHREAILNGHDSDGIRRVLKPLWALDDPAEAKATVVCATLIKRRTPASYTTFWHRKPHPTFTTASENMPPVDMSVWEKQESKTLTGRFYWVHKKTKVAQWEHPIARHEPPPPLMCLSVSTNEVASAKCLPGYKSDLRYFIVDCRGRRSSEDMKSGGIPSGYMLDPAVFDSPEMMDSALETLLPLKSNVHLVLVGHGVSLPMILIQDEETSSLVREGIREDVAIINRAALWFQKHGFRFVSVLDGGYASWHAFLRDNPKCTMEELVGHVTSECRYCKIDARAAKALETPVKKPRRRSSLKASLSQSIHRLSLTSSSSGSSRVSFSSKDVKGKLGGWGAKFLRKRSNSSHDRLSSDSLDLDDFLADETATMHDSDDDDDEEIEIALPTLTA
;
A
#
# COMPACT_ATOMS: atom_id res chain seq x y z
N MET A 1 30.64 6.43 26.42
CA MET A 1 29.96 5.54 25.45
C MET A 1 28.51 5.96 25.42
N ASP A 2 28.08 6.48 24.28
CA ASP A 2 26.83 7.24 24.15
C ASP A 2 25.60 6.33 24.27
N ALA A 3 24.54 6.82 24.93
CA ALA A 3 23.27 6.09 25.09
C ALA A 3 22.67 5.70 23.73
N ARG A 4 22.96 6.50 22.70
CA ARG A 4 22.63 6.25 21.28
C ARG A 4 23.40 5.07 20.70
N THR A 5 24.70 4.94 20.97
CA THR A 5 25.49 3.77 20.56
C THR A 5 24.97 2.51 21.26
N ALA A 6 24.47 2.62 22.49
CA ALA A 6 23.84 1.52 23.21
C ALA A 6 22.45 1.16 22.64
N ALA A 7 21.63 2.13 22.25
CA ALA A 7 20.34 1.92 21.59
C ALA A 7 20.51 1.26 20.20
N LEU A 8 21.45 1.76 19.40
CA LEU A 8 21.84 1.16 18.12
C LEU A 8 22.40 -0.26 18.33
N LYS A 9 23.22 -0.48 19.36
CA LYS A 9 23.68 -1.83 19.76
C LYS A 9 22.50 -2.74 20.08
N ARG A 10 21.49 -2.30 20.85
CA ARG A 10 20.32 -3.12 21.22
C ARG A 10 19.42 -3.44 20.01
N LEU A 11 19.19 -2.49 19.11
CA LEU A 11 18.45 -2.70 17.86
C LEU A 11 19.15 -3.70 16.91
N ILE A 12 20.47 -3.87 17.05
CA ILE A 12 21.32 -4.63 16.13
C ILE A 12 21.94 -5.90 16.81
N GLN A 13 21.75 -6.12 18.11
CA GLN A 13 22.21 -7.31 18.86
C GLN A 13 21.24 -8.47 18.61
N ARG A 14 21.62 -9.63 18.04
CA ARG A 14 22.82 -10.44 18.24
C ARG A 14 23.29 -10.98 16.87
N ARG A 15 24.55 -10.73 16.49
CA ARG A 15 25.31 -11.07 15.23
C ARG A 15 25.62 -9.91 14.29
N HIS A 16 24.78 -8.87 14.20
CA HIS A 16 24.96 -7.86 13.14
C HIS A 16 25.78 -6.63 13.55
N TRP A 17 25.82 -6.27 14.84
CA TRP A 17 26.65 -5.15 15.30
C TRP A 17 28.15 -5.51 15.25
N GLN A 18 28.47 -6.80 15.47
CA GLN A 18 29.81 -7.33 15.18
C GLN A 18 30.10 -7.30 13.68
N ARG A 19 29.14 -7.62 12.80
CA ARG A 19 29.30 -7.39 11.35
C ARG A 19 29.53 -5.91 11.03
N TRP A 20 28.78 -4.97 11.60
CA TRP A 20 28.98 -3.52 11.37
C TRP A 20 30.38 -3.05 11.78
N ARG A 21 30.86 -3.49 12.95
CA ARG A 21 32.23 -3.21 13.40
C ARG A 21 33.31 -3.93 12.58
N ILE A 22 33.02 -5.14 12.07
CA ILE A 22 33.87 -5.86 11.11
C ILE A 22 33.86 -5.15 9.74
N TYR A 23 32.74 -4.52 9.34
CA TYR A 23 32.62 -3.77 8.10
C TYR A 23 33.33 -2.40 8.18
N GLU A 24 33.30 -1.77 9.35
CA GLU A 24 33.93 -0.47 9.61
C GLU A 24 35.43 -0.59 9.93
N ILE A 25 35.91 -1.73 10.47
CA ILE A 25 37.32 -1.87 10.87
C ILE A 25 38.09 -2.92 10.04
N GLY A 26 37.41 -3.94 9.51
CA GLY A 26 38.06 -5.09 8.86
C GLY A 26 37.89 -5.19 7.34
N THR A 27 36.97 -4.42 6.73
CA THR A 27 36.72 -4.44 5.27
C THR A 27 36.84 -3.09 4.58
N GLN A 28 37.16 -2.00 5.29
CA GLN A 28 37.22 -0.67 4.67
C GLN A 28 38.32 -0.59 3.61
N SER A 29 39.55 -1.06 3.90
CA SER A 29 40.64 -0.95 2.91
C SER A 29 40.33 -1.69 1.61
N SER A 30 39.98 -2.98 1.66
CA SER A 30 39.70 -3.75 0.43
C SER A 30 38.44 -3.31 -0.31
N SER A 31 37.44 -2.77 0.39
CA SER A 31 36.18 -2.32 -0.22
C SER A 31 36.30 -0.91 -0.81
N GLU A 32 37.15 -0.07 -0.22
CA GLU A 32 37.51 1.25 -0.73
C GLU A 32 38.48 1.12 -1.91
N GLU A 33 39.51 0.26 -1.84
CA GLU A 33 40.38 -0.07 -2.97
C GLU A 33 39.56 -0.53 -4.18
N ARG A 34 38.60 -1.45 -3.96
CA ARG A 34 37.71 -1.89 -5.05
C ARG A 34 36.80 -0.77 -5.56
N LEU A 35 36.37 0.14 -4.68
CA LEU A 35 35.58 1.30 -5.11
C LEU A 35 36.44 2.27 -5.94
N GLU A 36 37.70 2.49 -5.57
CA GLU A 36 38.66 3.27 -6.36
C GLU A 36 38.83 2.66 -7.76
N GLU A 37 39.05 1.35 -7.86
CA GLU A 37 39.12 0.63 -9.15
C GLU A 37 37.84 0.83 -9.98
N LEU A 38 36.66 0.74 -9.35
CA LEU A 38 35.39 0.97 -10.04
C LEU A 38 35.25 2.44 -10.49
N LEU A 39 35.82 3.39 -9.78
CA LEU A 39 35.76 4.81 -10.11
C LEU A 39 36.74 5.22 -11.23
N GLU A 40 37.78 4.43 -11.51
CA GLU A 40 38.67 4.64 -12.66
C GLU A 40 37.94 4.44 -14.01
N SER A 41 37.01 3.48 -14.06
CA SER A 41 36.16 3.21 -15.22
C SER A 41 34.70 3.02 -14.81
N PRO A 42 34.00 4.11 -14.46
CA PRO A 42 32.75 4.02 -13.73
C PRO A 42 31.61 3.54 -14.61
N LYS A 43 31.01 2.42 -14.19
CA LYS A 43 29.74 1.92 -14.72
C LYS A 43 28.68 2.00 -13.64
N LYS A 44 27.54 2.59 -13.99
CA LYS A 44 26.45 2.82 -13.05
C LYS A 44 26.00 1.56 -12.34
N ASP A 45 25.75 0.47 -13.07
CA ASP A 45 25.17 -0.75 -12.50
C ASP A 45 26.14 -1.43 -11.54
N GLU A 46 27.43 -1.46 -11.87
CA GLU A 46 28.47 -2.04 -11.00
C GLU A 46 28.63 -1.22 -9.71
N ILE A 47 28.69 0.11 -9.81
CA ILE A 47 28.78 1.02 -8.66
C ILE A 47 27.51 0.93 -7.79
N THR A 48 26.34 0.96 -8.41
CA THR A 48 25.05 0.86 -7.70
C THR A 48 24.96 -0.48 -6.96
N HIS A 49 25.27 -1.58 -7.63
CA HIS A 49 25.28 -2.91 -7.02
C HIS A 49 26.27 -2.98 -5.85
N TRP A 50 27.48 -2.42 -6.00
CA TRP A 50 28.48 -2.39 -4.93
C TRP A 50 28.00 -1.57 -3.73
N LEU A 51 27.43 -0.38 -3.97
CA LEU A 51 26.90 0.50 -2.94
C LEU A 51 25.67 -0.09 -2.24
N GLN A 52 24.86 -0.90 -2.92
CA GLN A 52 23.68 -1.54 -2.33
C GLN A 52 24.02 -2.84 -1.57
N THR A 53 25.08 -3.55 -1.95
CA THR A 53 25.39 -4.87 -1.40
C THR A 53 26.56 -4.90 -0.42
N LYS A 54 27.57 -4.06 -0.63
CA LYS A 54 28.82 -4.07 0.14
C LYS A 54 28.97 -2.86 1.04
N LEU A 55 28.53 -1.71 0.56
CA LEU A 55 28.53 -0.48 1.35
C LEU A 55 27.12 -0.16 1.85
N ILE A 56 27.04 0.67 2.88
CA ILE A 56 25.76 1.23 3.38
C ILE A 56 25.72 2.73 3.09
N THR A 57 26.88 3.38 3.18
CA THR A 57 27.09 4.80 2.89
C THR A 57 28.26 4.98 1.94
N ILE A 58 28.30 6.10 1.23
CA ILE A 58 29.49 6.51 0.49
C ILE A 58 30.59 6.85 1.51
N PRO A 59 31.80 6.27 1.39
CA PRO A 59 32.90 6.58 2.30
C PRO A 59 33.27 8.07 2.26
N GLU A 60 33.75 8.58 3.40
CA GLU A 60 34.23 9.95 3.51
C GLU A 60 35.67 10.03 3.00
N ASN A 61 35.93 10.97 2.09
CA ASN A 61 37.25 11.27 1.58
C ASN A 61 37.53 12.76 1.88
N PRO A 62 38.78 13.16 2.22
CA PRO A 62 39.15 14.53 2.63
C PRO A 62 38.74 15.71 1.72
N ARG A 63 38.00 15.51 0.63
CA ARG A 63 37.35 16.58 -0.17
C ARG A 63 35.97 16.23 -0.72
N ASN A 64 35.30 15.20 -0.18
CA ASN A 64 34.07 14.64 -0.76
C ASN A 64 34.18 14.24 -2.25
N HIS A 65 35.40 14.02 -2.75
CA HIS A 65 35.65 13.81 -4.18
C HIS A 65 34.93 12.57 -4.72
N TRP A 66 34.99 11.45 -4.00
CA TRP A 66 34.26 10.24 -4.37
C TRP A 66 32.76 10.46 -4.46
N ARG A 67 32.17 11.22 -3.52
CA ARG A 67 30.75 11.56 -3.56
C ARG A 67 30.42 12.34 -4.82
N GLY A 68 31.22 13.35 -5.17
CA GLY A 68 31.06 14.10 -6.41
C GLY A 68 31.12 13.23 -7.68
N LEU A 69 32.05 12.27 -7.75
CA LEU A 69 32.14 11.32 -8.87
C LEU A 69 30.96 10.35 -8.91
N ILE A 70 30.63 9.73 -7.76
CA ILE A 70 29.53 8.77 -7.65
C ILE A 70 28.21 9.43 -8.02
N TRP A 71 27.94 10.65 -7.55
CA TRP A 71 26.73 11.38 -7.91
C TRP A 71 26.62 11.63 -9.40
N GLN A 72 27.71 12.04 -10.07
CA GLN A 72 27.72 12.18 -11.53
C GLN A 72 27.38 10.87 -12.24
N VAL A 73 27.87 9.74 -11.75
CA VAL A 73 27.58 8.42 -12.32
C VAL A 73 26.12 8.03 -12.10
N LEU A 74 25.62 8.15 -10.86
CA LEU A 74 24.24 7.80 -10.50
C LEU A 74 23.21 8.67 -11.23
N LEU A 75 23.55 9.94 -11.47
CA LEU A 75 22.73 10.89 -12.22
C LEU A 75 22.89 10.78 -13.74
N HIS A 76 23.81 9.95 -14.26
CA HIS A 76 24.13 9.84 -15.70
C HIS A 76 24.67 11.14 -16.33
N VAL A 77 25.51 11.84 -15.60
CA VAL A 77 26.21 13.06 -16.03
C VAL A 77 27.70 12.80 -16.29
N TYR A 78 28.27 11.75 -15.69
CA TYR A 78 29.69 11.43 -15.82
C TYR A 78 30.13 11.25 -17.28
N GLY A 79 31.22 11.92 -17.68
CA GLY A 79 31.84 11.80 -19.00
C GLY A 79 30.99 12.33 -20.16
N ARG A 80 29.90 13.04 -19.88
CA ARG A 80 29.00 13.58 -20.90
C ARG A 80 29.40 15.01 -21.26
N GLU A 81 29.51 15.29 -22.56
CA GLU A 81 29.57 16.67 -23.05
C GLU A 81 28.17 17.30 -22.90
N SER A 82 28.05 18.33 -22.06
CA SER A 82 26.79 19.03 -21.81
C SER A 82 26.81 20.41 -22.45
N GLY A 83 26.13 20.54 -23.60
CA GLY A 83 26.01 21.82 -24.29
C GLY A 83 25.38 22.92 -23.42
N SER A 84 24.52 22.57 -22.45
CA SER A 84 23.92 23.53 -21.52
C SER A 84 24.89 24.00 -20.44
N ALA A 85 25.86 23.17 -20.06
CA ALA A 85 26.90 23.50 -19.10
C ALA A 85 27.98 24.39 -19.76
N ASP A 86 28.34 24.09 -21.01
CA ASP A 86 29.21 24.95 -21.83
C ASP A 86 28.57 26.31 -22.09
N GLU A 87 27.25 26.35 -22.31
CA GLU A 87 26.51 27.59 -22.49
C GLU A 87 26.41 28.41 -21.19
N LEU A 88 26.23 27.76 -20.04
CA LEU A 88 26.27 28.41 -18.73
C LEU A 88 27.62 29.13 -18.52
N GLU A 89 28.74 28.47 -18.83
CA GLU A 89 30.07 29.06 -18.69
C GLU A 89 30.23 30.29 -19.60
N ARG A 90 29.76 30.20 -20.85
CA ARG A 90 29.79 31.33 -21.81
C ARG A 90 28.92 32.51 -21.39
N LEU A 91 27.80 32.24 -20.74
CA LEU A 91 26.80 33.24 -20.36
C LEU A 91 26.92 33.73 -18.92
N LYS A 92 27.87 33.20 -18.14
CA LYS A 92 28.04 33.47 -16.71
C LYS A 92 28.01 34.97 -16.39
N ASP A 93 28.83 35.76 -17.08
CA ASP A 93 28.93 37.20 -16.85
C ASP A 93 27.63 37.94 -17.20
N ARG A 94 26.93 37.51 -18.26
CA ARG A 94 25.64 38.08 -18.64
C ARG A 94 24.57 37.73 -17.60
N LEU A 95 24.55 36.48 -17.13
CA LEU A 95 23.63 36.02 -16.09
C LEU A 95 23.87 36.75 -14.77
N ALA A 96 25.12 37.12 -14.46
CA ALA A 96 25.48 37.93 -13.30
C ALA A 96 24.77 39.30 -13.28
N THR A 97 24.41 39.85 -14.45
CA THR A 97 23.74 41.16 -14.56
C THR A 97 22.22 41.12 -14.46
N LEU A 98 21.59 39.95 -14.58
CA LEU A 98 20.13 39.83 -14.54
C LEU A 98 19.55 40.18 -13.15
N PRO A 99 18.32 40.67 -13.05
CA PRO A 99 17.69 40.83 -11.74
C PRO A 99 17.48 39.46 -11.07
N ARG A 100 17.72 39.37 -9.76
CA ARG A 100 17.40 38.16 -8.98
C ARG A 100 16.14 38.37 -8.16
N ASP A 101 15.39 37.30 -8.02
CA ASP A 101 14.24 37.24 -7.12
C ASP A 101 14.69 37.51 -5.66
N PRO A 102 13.98 38.36 -4.89
CA PRO A 102 14.34 38.65 -3.49
C PRO A 102 14.32 37.42 -2.57
N LEU A 103 13.38 36.49 -2.78
CA LEU A 103 13.30 35.24 -2.03
C LEU A 103 14.50 34.34 -2.36
N LEU A 104 14.87 34.25 -3.64
CA LEU A 104 16.06 33.52 -4.07
C LEU A 104 17.31 34.06 -3.36
N LYS A 105 17.53 35.38 -3.37
CA LYS A 105 18.68 35.99 -2.68
C LYS A 105 18.72 35.64 -1.19
N LYS A 106 17.57 35.72 -0.53
CA LYS A 106 17.44 35.38 0.88
C LYS A 106 17.78 33.91 1.15
N GLU A 107 17.14 32.99 0.42
CA GLU A 107 17.33 31.55 0.65
C GLU A 107 18.74 31.07 0.28
N VAL A 108 19.39 31.68 -0.73
CA VAL A 108 20.81 31.44 -1.01
C VAL A 108 21.67 31.90 0.15
N ALA A 109 21.44 33.11 0.69
CA ALA A 109 22.19 33.59 1.85
C ALA A 109 22.00 32.67 3.08
N ASP A 110 20.76 32.22 3.33
CA ASP A 110 20.43 31.29 4.41
C ASP A 110 21.14 29.94 4.21
N ALA A 111 21.15 29.39 2.98
CA ALA A 111 21.83 28.15 2.66
C ALA A 111 23.37 28.26 2.82
N ILE A 112 23.97 29.37 2.39
CA ILE A 112 25.40 29.66 2.58
C ILE A 112 25.75 29.73 4.07
N ALA A 113 24.91 30.36 4.88
CA ALA A 113 25.12 30.44 6.33
C ALA A 113 25.12 29.05 7.01
N LEU A 114 24.36 28.10 6.46
CA LEU A 114 24.35 26.71 6.94
C LEU A 114 25.56 25.91 6.45
N MET A 115 26.12 26.21 5.28
CA MET A 115 27.31 25.57 4.71
C MET A 115 28.65 26.04 5.32
N LYS A 116 28.75 26.05 6.65
CA LYS A 116 30.01 26.27 7.39
C LYS A 116 31.14 25.49 6.72
N GLU A 117 32.24 26.18 6.35
CA GLU A 117 33.43 25.72 5.58
C GLU A 117 33.48 26.04 4.07
N THR A 118 32.43 26.60 3.45
CA THR A 118 32.47 27.03 2.04
C THR A 118 33.04 28.45 1.84
N LYS A 119 33.65 28.73 0.68
CA LYS A 119 34.16 30.06 0.28
C LYS A 119 32.98 31.01 -0.04
N GLY A 120 32.31 31.48 1.02
CA GLY A 120 31.00 32.15 1.02
C GLY A 120 30.66 33.01 -0.22
N GLU A 121 31.36 34.12 -0.45
CA GLU A 121 30.99 35.10 -1.49
C GLU A 121 31.03 34.55 -2.94
N LEU A 122 32.04 33.72 -3.23
CA LEU A 122 32.17 33.07 -4.55
C LEU A 122 31.03 32.06 -4.75
N THR A 123 30.78 31.24 -3.73
CA THR A 123 29.72 30.22 -3.76
C THR A 123 28.32 30.85 -3.87
N GLN A 124 28.07 31.97 -3.20
CA GLN A 124 26.80 32.68 -3.27
C GLN A 124 26.49 33.14 -4.70
N THR A 125 27.45 33.81 -5.35
CA THR A 125 27.27 34.33 -6.71
C THR A 125 27.03 33.19 -7.71
N ASP A 126 27.78 32.09 -7.54
CA ASP A 126 27.66 30.90 -8.37
C ASP A 126 26.31 30.18 -8.18
N MET A 127 25.82 30.04 -6.95
CA MET A 127 24.48 29.50 -6.66
C MET A 127 23.37 30.33 -7.29
N GLU A 128 23.42 31.66 -7.13
CA GLU A 128 22.46 32.57 -7.78
C GLU A 128 22.48 32.41 -9.29
N THR A 129 23.66 32.28 -9.89
CA THR A 129 23.84 32.15 -11.34
C THR A 129 23.24 30.84 -11.86
N ILE A 130 23.49 29.71 -11.18
CA ILE A 130 22.90 28.42 -11.54
C ILE A 130 21.37 28.47 -11.48
N LEU A 131 20.82 29.06 -10.42
CA LEU A 131 19.37 29.15 -10.26
C LEU A 131 18.77 30.05 -11.35
N VAL A 132 19.30 31.25 -11.58
CA VAL A 132 18.82 32.14 -12.66
C VAL A 132 18.90 31.44 -14.02
N TRP A 133 19.97 30.69 -14.29
CA TRP A 133 20.11 29.91 -15.53
C TRP A 133 19.03 28.83 -15.66
N LEU A 134 18.77 28.06 -14.59
CA LEU A 134 17.74 27.03 -14.59
C LEU A 134 16.36 27.64 -14.86
N LEU A 135 16.01 28.70 -14.13
CA LEU A 135 14.71 29.37 -14.22
C LEU A 135 14.48 29.95 -15.62
N THR A 136 15.50 30.58 -16.20
CA THR A 136 15.42 31.16 -17.55
C THR A 136 15.34 30.09 -18.64
N THR A 137 16.18 29.05 -18.54
CA THR A 137 16.22 27.96 -19.53
C THR A 137 14.96 27.08 -19.51
N LYS A 138 14.37 26.86 -18.33
CA LYS A 138 13.17 26.03 -18.18
C LYS A 138 11.87 26.84 -18.17
N ALA A 139 11.95 28.16 -18.18
CA ALA A 139 10.81 29.06 -18.09
C ALA A 139 9.90 28.75 -16.88
N VAL A 140 10.52 28.49 -15.73
CA VAL A 140 9.82 28.20 -14.46
C VAL A 140 10.10 29.29 -13.43
N PRO A 141 9.15 29.59 -12.52
CA PRO A 141 9.39 30.53 -11.43
C PRO A 141 10.28 29.94 -10.35
N TYR A 142 10.95 30.81 -9.59
CA TYR A 142 11.66 30.37 -8.39
C TYR A 142 10.66 29.81 -7.37
N THR A 143 10.99 28.66 -6.79
CA THR A 143 10.19 27.99 -5.76
C THR A 143 11.01 27.89 -4.48
N SER A 144 10.38 28.18 -3.33
CA SER A 144 11.04 28.10 -2.02
C SER A 144 11.71 26.74 -1.80
N GLY A 145 12.93 26.77 -1.30
CA GLY A 145 13.72 25.57 -1.02
C GLY A 145 14.71 25.18 -2.13
N MET A 146 14.62 25.76 -3.34
CA MET A 146 15.55 25.46 -4.43
C MET A 146 17.02 25.71 -4.07
N ALA A 147 17.30 26.80 -3.35
CA ALA A 147 18.65 27.12 -2.89
C ALA A 147 19.20 26.04 -1.93
N GLN A 148 18.36 25.56 -1.01
CA GLN A 148 18.71 24.50 -0.06
C GLN A 148 18.92 23.15 -0.77
N ALA A 149 18.12 22.84 -1.80
CA ALA A 149 18.32 21.64 -2.63
C ALA A 149 19.61 21.70 -3.47
N LEU A 150 20.04 22.90 -3.87
CA LEU A 150 21.27 23.13 -4.64
C LEU A 150 22.54 23.09 -3.77
N ALA A 151 22.46 23.60 -2.54
CA ALA A 151 23.59 23.74 -1.62
C ALA A 151 24.47 22.47 -1.47
N PRO A 152 23.92 21.24 -1.33
CA PRO A 152 24.72 20.01 -1.23
C PRO A 152 25.73 19.80 -2.35
N PHE A 153 25.42 20.26 -3.58
CA PHE A 153 26.32 20.09 -4.73
C PHE A 153 27.57 20.97 -4.63
N PHE A 154 27.52 22.07 -3.89
CA PHE A 154 28.68 22.91 -3.61
C PHE A 154 29.59 22.33 -2.51
N LEU A 155 29.05 21.48 -1.63
CA LEU A 155 29.81 20.79 -0.57
C LEU A 155 30.68 19.64 -1.09
N VAL A 156 30.40 19.14 -2.30
CA VAL A 156 31.14 18.03 -2.93
C VAL A 156 32.25 18.49 -3.87
N GLY A 157 32.48 19.80 -3.98
CA GLY A 157 33.64 20.38 -4.68
C GLY A 157 33.67 20.16 -6.19
N LEU A 158 32.51 20.06 -6.83
CA LEU A 158 32.38 19.90 -8.28
C LEU A 158 32.57 21.23 -9.04
N PRO A 159 33.04 21.21 -10.31
CA PRO A 159 33.03 22.40 -11.15
C PRO A 159 31.62 22.95 -11.38
N LEU A 160 31.48 24.26 -11.55
CA LEU A 160 30.18 24.92 -11.70
C LEU A 160 29.29 24.34 -12.80
N PRO A 161 29.80 24.05 -14.02
CA PRO A 161 28.98 23.46 -15.08
C PRO A 161 28.47 22.05 -14.70
N THR A 162 29.31 21.25 -14.04
CA THR A 162 28.95 19.92 -13.53
C THR A 162 27.93 19.98 -12.41
N ILE A 163 28.01 20.99 -11.52
CA ILE A 163 27.00 21.23 -10.49
C ILE A 163 25.64 21.47 -11.14
N TYR A 164 25.57 22.32 -12.18
CA TYR A 164 24.31 22.57 -12.87
C TYR A 164 23.72 21.29 -13.48
N ASP A 165 24.50 20.49 -14.20
CA ASP A 165 24.01 19.26 -14.80
C ASP A 165 23.51 18.26 -13.75
N CYS A 166 24.28 18.09 -12.67
CA CYS A 166 23.90 17.20 -11.57
C CYS A 166 22.63 17.70 -10.88
N PHE A 167 22.54 18.99 -10.56
CA PHE A 167 21.37 19.59 -9.92
C PHE A 167 20.13 19.48 -10.81
N TYR A 168 20.24 19.86 -12.08
CA TYR A 168 19.13 19.75 -13.03
C TYR A 168 18.63 18.31 -13.13
N ARG A 169 19.56 17.34 -13.24
CA ARG A 169 19.22 15.93 -13.38
C ARG A 169 18.64 15.35 -12.09
N TYR A 170 19.14 15.76 -10.93
CA TYR A 170 18.57 15.41 -9.63
C TYR A 170 17.14 15.92 -9.51
N CYS A 171 16.89 17.20 -9.82
CA CYS A 171 15.54 17.75 -9.80
C CYS A 171 14.63 17.02 -10.79
N ALA A 172 15.09 16.73 -12.01
CA ALA A 172 14.28 16.01 -13.00
C ALA A 172 13.90 14.59 -12.56
N LEU A 173 14.70 13.93 -11.73
CA LEU A 173 14.47 12.55 -11.28
C LEU A 173 13.75 12.46 -9.94
N GLN A 174 14.08 13.35 -9.00
CA GLN A 174 13.70 13.23 -7.59
C GLN A 174 12.83 14.40 -7.10
N LEU A 175 12.95 15.59 -7.71
CA LEU A 175 12.22 16.80 -7.33
C LEU A 175 11.58 17.47 -8.56
N PRO A 176 10.73 16.76 -9.32
CA PRO A 176 10.25 17.25 -10.62
C PRO A 176 9.47 18.56 -10.51
N HIS A 177 8.84 18.83 -9.36
CA HIS A 177 8.16 20.09 -9.07
C HIS A 177 9.06 21.32 -9.21
N LEU A 178 10.36 21.19 -8.94
CA LEU A 178 11.32 22.29 -9.06
C LEU A 178 11.67 22.63 -10.52
N VAL A 179 11.52 21.71 -11.46
CA VAL A 179 11.93 21.94 -12.87
C VAL A 179 10.78 21.95 -13.86
N SER A 180 9.60 21.48 -13.46
CA SER A 180 8.39 21.51 -14.28
C SER A 180 7.46 22.67 -13.93
N GLY A 181 7.68 23.37 -12.82
CA GLY A 181 6.77 24.42 -12.34
C GLY A 181 5.40 23.90 -11.88
N THR A 182 5.14 22.59 -12.05
CA THR A 182 4.03 21.86 -11.46
C THR A 182 4.34 21.68 -9.99
N LEU A 183 3.99 22.69 -9.21
CA LEU A 183 3.79 22.48 -7.80
C LEU A 183 2.62 21.51 -7.68
N SER A 184 2.88 20.29 -7.19
CA SER A 184 1.84 19.52 -6.50
C SER A 184 1.49 20.19 -5.16
N PHE A 185 1.45 21.52 -5.12
CA PHE A 185 0.68 22.21 -4.10
C PHE A 185 -0.77 21.90 -4.45
N LEU A 186 -1.29 20.94 -3.68
CA LEU A 186 -2.57 21.06 -3.01
C LEU A 186 -3.44 22.16 -3.61
N PRO A 187 -4.45 21.82 -4.44
CA PRO A 187 -5.49 22.79 -4.75
C PRO A 187 -6.04 23.32 -3.44
N ASP A 188 -6.38 24.60 -3.48
CA ASP A 188 -6.83 25.57 -2.47
C ASP A 188 -8.01 25.11 -1.54
N ASP A 189 -8.03 23.86 -1.09
CA ASP A 189 -9.23 23.22 -0.53
C ASP A 189 -8.92 22.35 0.69
N THR A 190 -8.41 22.95 1.79
CA THR A 190 -8.49 22.54 3.23
C THR A 190 -8.27 21.07 3.64
N ARG A 191 -7.95 20.18 2.72
CA ARG A 191 -7.74 18.75 2.91
C ARG A 191 -6.30 18.47 2.61
N ASN A 192 -5.62 17.85 3.58
CA ASN A 192 -4.34 17.20 3.34
C ASN A 192 -4.48 16.35 2.06
N PRO A 193 -3.50 16.38 1.15
CA PRO A 193 -3.61 15.57 -0.05
C PRO A 193 -3.69 14.13 0.42
N ILE A 194 -4.50 13.32 -0.24
CA ILE A 194 -4.71 11.90 0.11
C ILE A 194 -3.37 11.18 0.35
N GLU A 195 -2.33 11.58 -0.39
CA GLU A 195 -0.97 11.06 -0.24
C GLU A 195 -0.33 11.31 1.14
N LEU A 196 -0.62 12.43 1.82
CA LEU A 196 -0.08 12.72 3.15
C LEU A 196 -0.67 11.79 4.21
N GLU A 197 -2.00 11.72 4.28
CA GLU A 197 -2.69 10.84 5.23
C GLU A 197 -2.25 9.39 5.04
N GLN A 198 -2.05 8.99 3.79
CA GLN A 198 -1.51 7.69 3.42
C GLN A 198 -0.08 7.46 3.90
N ARG A 199 0.81 8.45 3.76
CA ARG A 199 2.20 8.36 4.24
C ARG A 199 2.30 8.41 5.76
N GLU A 200 1.47 9.21 6.43
CA GLU A 200 1.35 9.23 7.89
C GLU A 200 0.89 7.86 8.41
N HIS A 201 -0.16 7.28 7.80
CA HIS A 201 -0.60 5.93 8.13
C HIS A 201 0.48 4.87 7.87
N MET A 202 1.23 5.01 6.77
CA MET A 202 2.35 4.10 6.45
C MET A 202 3.43 4.15 7.53
N ILE A 203 3.74 5.32 8.08
CA ILE A 203 4.68 5.43 9.20
C ILE A 203 4.20 4.68 10.43
N ASP A 204 2.93 4.77 10.78
CA ASP A 204 2.38 4.02 11.91
C ASP A 204 2.47 2.50 11.67
N GLN A 205 2.16 2.03 10.45
CA GLN A 205 2.29 0.62 10.08
C GLN A 205 3.75 0.14 10.09
N LEU A 206 4.68 0.96 9.59
CA LEU A 206 6.10 0.65 9.62
C LEU A 206 6.63 0.64 11.07
N LEU A 207 6.20 1.57 11.91
CA LEU A 207 6.56 1.57 13.33
C LEU A 207 5.99 0.33 14.03
N LEU A 208 4.74 -0.04 13.76
CA LEU A 208 4.13 -1.25 14.31
C LEU A 208 4.83 -2.54 13.83
N TYR A 209 5.24 -2.57 12.56
CA TYR A 209 6.01 -3.66 11.97
C TYR A 209 7.38 -3.82 12.63
N HIS A 210 8.08 -2.70 12.85
CA HIS A 210 9.41 -2.72 13.43
C HIS A 210 9.35 -2.79 14.95
N ASP A 211 8.74 -1.86 15.68
CA ASP A 211 8.67 -1.85 17.14
C ASP A 211 7.22 -1.72 17.65
N PRO A 212 6.48 -2.84 17.79
CA PRO A 212 5.06 -2.79 18.16
C PRO A 212 4.81 -2.24 19.56
N PHE A 213 5.78 -2.37 20.47
CA PHE A 213 5.69 -1.80 21.81
C PHE A 213 5.77 -0.28 21.75
N LEU A 214 6.74 0.26 21.02
CA LEU A 214 6.87 1.71 20.84
C LEU A 214 5.67 2.29 20.08
N ALA A 215 5.18 1.59 19.05
CA ALA A 215 3.96 1.96 18.32
C ALA A 215 2.76 2.09 19.27
N SER A 216 2.51 1.06 20.08
CA SER A 216 1.40 1.04 21.04
C SER A 216 1.54 2.15 22.09
N TYR A 217 2.77 2.38 22.56
CA TYR A 217 3.08 3.45 23.52
C TYR A 217 2.81 4.84 22.95
N LEU A 218 3.28 5.13 21.73
CA LEU A 218 3.00 6.40 21.07
C LEU A 218 1.51 6.56 20.77
N MET A 219 0.83 5.50 20.32
CA MET A 219 -0.62 5.53 20.10
C MET A 219 -1.39 5.86 21.39
N GLN A 220 -0.95 5.35 22.54
CA GLN A 220 -1.58 5.62 23.83
C GLN A 220 -1.37 7.08 24.30
N TRP A 221 -0.14 7.59 24.21
CA TRP A 221 0.21 8.87 24.83
C TRP A 221 0.20 10.06 23.87
N VAL A 222 0.51 9.84 22.59
CA VAL A 222 0.67 10.88 21.56
C VAL A 222 0.16 10.34 20.21
N PRO A 223 -1.14 10.02 20.07
CA PRO A 223 -1.69 9.42 18.85
C PRO A 223 -1.56 10.31 17.60
N ASP A 224 -1.33 11.61 17.78
CA ASP A 224 -1.17 12.60 16.72
C ASP A 224 0.30 12.95 16.43
N TRP A 225 1.25 12.08 16.82
CA TRP A 225 2.68 12.35 16.67
C TRP A 225 3.10 12.54 15.21
N THR A 226 2.51 11.79 14.28
CA THR A 226 2.73 11.93 12.83
C THR A 226 2.23 13.28 12.31
N HIS A 227 1.01 13.68 12.66
CA HIS A 227 0.34 14.88 12.13
C HIS A 227 0.86 16.21 12.70
N ARG A 228 1.27 16.23 13.98
CA ARG A 228 1.55 17.49 14.69
C ARG A 228 3.00 17.69 15.08
N ILE A 229 3.82 16.65 14.97
CA ILE A 229 5.20 16.68 15.46
C ILE A 229 6.18 16.50 14.31
N VAL A 230 5.91 15.57 13.38
CA VAL A 230 6.76 15.38 12.20
C VAL A 230 6.56 16.54 11.23
N PRO A 231 7.63 17.22 10.79
CA PRO A 231 7.51 18.25 9.76
C PRO A 231 7.00 17.67 8.44
N LEU A 232 6.06 18.36 7.79
CA LEU A 232 5.44 17.92 6.53
C LEU A 232 6.47 17.55 5.45
N ASP A 233 7.59 18.28 5.40
CA ASP A 233 8.63 18.07 4.40
C ASP A 233 9.19 16.63 4.38
N PHE A 234 9.16 15.91 5.51
CA PHE A 234 9.57 14.50 5.59
C PHE A 234 8.67 13.55 4.79
N PHE A 235 7.44 13.96 4.49
CA PHE A 235 6.47 13.17 3.73
C PHE A 235 6.45 13.48 2.23
N TYR A 236 7.10 14.55 1.76
CA TYR A 236 7.01 14.98 0.34
C TYR A 236 8.36 15.08 -0.36
N CYS A 237 9.36 14.29 0.06
CA CYS A 237 10.71 14.36 -0.49
C CYS A 237 11.36 15.76 -0.38
N ASN A 238 10.80 16.63 0.47
CA ASN A 238 11.24 18.01 0.64
C ASN A 238 12.17 18.19 1.84
N LEU A 239 12.78 17.09 2.31
CA LEU A 239 13.68 17.07 3.48
C LEU A 239 14.80 18.11 3.38
N TYR A 240 15.22 18.49 2.18
CA TYR A 240 16.18 19.57 1.93
C TYR A 240 15.76 20.93 2.52
N ARG A 241 14.48 21.16 2.80
CA ARG A 241 13.96 22.40 3.43
C ARG A 241 14.08 22.39 4.95
N ALA A 242 14.11 21.19 5.54
CA ALA A 242 14.10 21.00 6.99
C ALA A 242 15.49 20.67 7.56
N ILE A 243 16.39 20.12 6.74
CA ILE A 243 17.67 19.56 7.19
C ILE A 243 18.83 20.39 6.65
N PRO A 244 19.85 20.71 7.48
CA PRO A 244 21.02 21.45 7.01
C PRO A 244 21.77 20.77 5.85
N PRO A 245 22.40 21.53 4.94
CA PRO A 245 23.05 20.97 3.75
C PRO A 245 24.10 19.90 4.04
N GLN A 246 24.92 20.03 5.10
CA GLN A 246 25.91 18.99 5.44
C GLN A 246 25.24 17.67 5.84
N SER A 247 24.18 17.72 6.64
CA SER A 247 23.41 16.55 7.06
C SER A 247 22.63 15.93 5.89
N TYR A 248 22.12 16.78 4.98
CA TYR A 248 21.35 16.33 3.83
C TYR A 248 22.18 15.55 2.80
N LEU A 249 23.52 15.71 2.77
CA LEU A 249 24.42 14.90 1.93
C LEU A 249 24.15 13.39 2.07
N TYR A 250 24.00 12.91 3.31
CA TYR A 250 23.82 11.49 3.58
C TYR A 250 22.45 10.98 3.12
N ILE A 251 21.41 11.81 3.24
CA ILE A 251 20.06 11.46 2.79
C ILE A 251 20.04 11.42 1.27
N MET A 252 20.65 12.43 0.64
CA MET A 252 20.78 12.52 -0.80
C MET A 252 21.57 11.35 -1.39
N ASP A 253 22.64 10.88 -0.73
CA ASP A 253 23.35 9.65 -1.12
C ASP A 253 22.36 8.48 -1.27
N GLN A 254 21.46 8.28 -0.31
CA GLN A 254 20.50 7.18 -0.36
C GLN A 254 19.42 7.37 -1.42
N TYR A 255 18.91 8.59 -1.64
CA TYR A 255 18.00 8.86 -2.76
C TYR A 255 18.64 8.50 -4.09
N LEU A 256 19.92 8.85 -4.30
CA LEU A 256 20.63 8.53 -5.54
C LEU A 256 20.96 7.04 -5.67
N ILE A 257 21.37 6.38 -4.59
CA ILE A 257 21.74 4.95 -4.60
C ILE A 257 20.51 4.05 -4.80
N THR A 258 19.39 4.37 -4.16
CA THR A 258 18.20 3.51 -4.15
C THR A 258 17.19 3.89 -5.22
N GLY A 259 17.15 5.17 -5.63
CA GLY A 259 16.06 5.70 -6.45
C GLY A 259 14.70 5.69 -5.73
N ASP A 260 14.67 5.46 -4.41
CA ASP A 260 13.45 5.38 -3.62
C ASP A 260 13.10 6.76 -3.06
N MET A 261 12.12 7.41 -3.67
CA MET A 261 11.61 8.71 -3.21
C MET A 261 11.02 8.62 -1.79
N GLU A 262 10.58 7.44 -1.39
CA GLU A 262 9.87 7.24 -0.12
C GLU A 262 10.83 6.88 1.01
N PHE A 263 12.14 6.93 0.74
CA PHE A 263 13.19 6.72 1.73
C PHE A 263 13.07 7.69 2.92
N GLY A 264 12.47 8.88 2.72
CA GLY A 264 12.13 9.82 3.79
C GLY A 264 11.31 9.21 4.93
N LEU A 265 10.46 8.22 4.63
CA LEU A 265 9.69 7.51 5.65
C LEU A 265 10.58 6.69 6.60
N PHE A 266 11.64 6.09 6.05
CA PHE A 266 12.61 5.36 6.87
C PHE A 266 13.49 6.30 7.69
N ILE A 267 13.69 7.55 7.25
CA ILE A 267 14.34 8.58 8.08
C ILE A 267 13.47 8.88 9.30
N ILE A 268 12.15 9.10 9.12
CA ILE A 268 11.23 9.33 10.24
C ILE A 268 11.33 8.19 11.25
N LEU A 269 11.19 6.95 10.75
CA LEU A 269 11.23 5.76 11.60
C LEU A 269 12.58 5.58 12.30
N ALA A 270 13.70 5.86 11.62
CA ALA A 270 15.02 5.79 12.20
C ALA A 270 15.22 6.77 13.35
N ILE A 271 14.75 8.02 13.21
CA ILE A 271 14.80 9.03 14.27
C ILE A 271 14.09 8.51 15.52
N VAL A 272 12.85 8.03 15.37
CA VAL A 272 12.04 7.52 16.48
C VAL A 272 12.71 6.31 17.14
N LEU A 273 13.21 5.35 16.35
CA LEU A 273 13.83 4.13 16.87
C LEU A 273 15.18 4.38 17.56
N LEU A 274 16.01 5.32 17.06
CA LEU A 274 17.26 5.71 17.71
C LEU A 274 17.03 6.35 19.08
N HIS A 275 15.88 7.01 19.25
CA HIS A 275 15.49 7.72 20.47
C HIS A 275 14.46 6.96 21.32
N ARG A 276 14.22 5.68 21.01
CA ARG A 276 13.25 4.79 21.68
C ARG A 276 13.27 4.91 23.20
N GLU A 277 14.43 4.74 23.84
CA GLU A 277 14.53 4.73 25.30
C GLU A 277 14.17 6.10 25.91
N ALA A 278 14.57 7.20 25.26
CA ALA A 278 14.23 8.54 25.71
C ALA A 278 12.72 8.81 25.61
N ILE A 279 12.07 8.30 24.55
CA ILE A 279 10.62 8.39 24.35
C ILE A 279 9.86 7.57 25.41
N LEU A 280 10.30 6.33 25.66
CA LEU A 280 9.67 5.42 26.63
C LEU A 280 9.86 5.85 28.09
N ASN A 281 10.88 6.66 28.38
CA ASN A 281 11.08 7.26 29.70
C ASN A 281 10.11 8.44 29.96
N GLY A 282 9.35 8.88 28.96
CA GLY A 282 8.25 9.82 29.18
C GLY A 282 7.18 9.22 30.10
N HIS A 283 6.47 10.07 30.84
CA HIS A 283 5.37 9.63 31.71
C HIS A 283 4.05 10.35 31.41
N ASP A 284 4.09 11.32 30.49
CA ASP A 284 2.95 12.11 30.04
C ASP A 284 3.11 12.51 28.57
N SER A 285 2.01 12.91 27.95
CA SER A 285 1.97 13.34 26.54
C SER A 285 2.90 14.52 26.28
N ASP A 286 2.95 15.50 27.18
CA ASP A 286 3.74 16.74 26.99
C ASP A 286 5.25 16.50 27.11
N GLY A 287 5.68 15.63 28.01
CA GLY A 287 7.07 15.18 28.11
C GLY A 287 7.52 14.46 26.86
N ILE A 288 6.70 13.55 26.32
CA ILE A 288 7.02 12.84 25.08
C ILE A 288 7.11 13.82 23.91
N ARG A 289 6.17 14.78 23.78
CA ARG A 289 6.23 15.83 22.75
C ARG A 289 7.50 16.68 22.86
N ARG A 290 7.93 17.03 24.07
CA ARG A 290 9.19 17.78 24.31
C ARG A 290 10.42 16.99 23.87
N VAL A 291 10.41 15.66 24.02
CA VAL A 291 11.48 14.79 23.54
C VAL A 291 11.46 14.69 22.01
N LEU A 292 10.30 14.52 21.38
CA LEU A 292 10.19 14.31 19.94
C LEU A 292 10.49 15.54 19.08
N LYS A 293 9.98 16.72 19.46
CA LYS A 293 10.07 17.95 18.64
C LYS A 293 11.49 18.31 18.17
N PRO A 294 12.55 18.30 19.01
CA PRO A 294 13.88 18.69 18.56
C PRO A 294 14.56 17.64 17.65
N LEU A 295 14.06 16.41 17.57
CA LEU A 295 14.76 15.31 16.88
C LEU A 295 14.78 15.46 15.35
N TRP A 296 13.90 16.26 14.78
CA TRP A 296 13.72 16.39 13.33
C TRP A 296 14.73 17.32 12.64
N ALA A 297 15.43 18.16 13.41
CA ALA A 297 16.36 19.15 12.85
C ALA A 297 17.59 18.49 12.21
N LEU A 298 18.09 17.40 12.80
CA LEU A 298 19.30 16.69 12.35
C LEU A 298 20.49 17.63 12.11
N ASP A 299 20.69 18.58 13.03
CA ASP A 299 21.71 19.63 12.91
C ASP A 299 23.15 19.11 12.95
N ASP A 300 23.38 17.97 13.62
CA ASP A 300 24.68 17.30 13.69
C ASP A 300 24.85 16.32 12.51
N PRO A 301 25.84 16.53 11.61
CA PRO A 301 26.11 15.62 10.50
C PRO A 301 26.40 14.18 10.94
N ALA A 302 27.00 13.97 12.11
CA ALA A 302 27.27 12.63 12.62
C ALA A 302 25.96 11.91 13.03
N GLU A 303 25.03 12.63 13.65
CA GLU A 303 23.69 12.13 13.96
C GLU A 303 22.88 11.86 12.69
N ALA A 304 22.97 12.74 11.68
CA ALA A 304 22.33 12.54 10.40
C ALA A 304 22.85 11.28 9.69
N LYS A 305 24.18 11.08 9.64
CA LYS A 305 24.80 9.87 9.10
C LYS A 305 24.31 8.60 9.81
N ALA A 306 24.30 8.61 11.14
CA ALA A 306 23.81 7.47 11.93
C ALA A 306 22.33 7.18 11.67
N THR A 307 21.51 8.23 11.54
CA THR A 307 20.08 8.14 11.20
C THR A 307 19.89 7.51 9.83
N VAL A 308 20.61 7.97 8.82
CA VAL A 308 20.56 7.42 7.46
C VAL A 308 20.98 5.95 7.44
N VAL A 309 22.07 5.59 8.12
CA VAL A 309 22.50 4.18 8.25
C VAL A 309 21.40 3.33 8.87
N CYS A 310 20.79 3.80 9.96
CA CYS A 310 19.69 3.12 10.61
C CYS A 310 18.50 2.95 9.66
N ALA A 311 18.10 4.02 8.95
CA ALA A 311 17.03 4.00 7.96
C ALA A 311 17.28 2.98 6.85
N THR A 312 18.49 2.93 6.29
CA THR A 312 18.88 1.94 5.27
C THR A 312 18.77 0.51 5.81
N LEU A 313 19.18 0.26 7.05
CA LEU A 313 19.08 -1.07 7.67
C LEU A 313 17.63 -1.48 7.94
N ILE A 314 16.79 -0.54 8.39
CA ILE A 314 15.36 -0.75 8.60
C ILE A 314 14.69 -1.08 7.26
N LYS A 315 14.97 -0.31 6.20
CA LYS A 315 14.47 -0.57 4.85
C LYS A 315 14.86 -1.95 4.34
N ARG A 316 16.12 -2.36 4.50
CA ARG A 316 16.59 -3.71 4.12
C ARG A 316 15.91 -4.85 4.91
N ARG A 317 15.25 -4.53 6.03
CA ARG A 317 14.43 -5.45 6.84
C ARG A 317 12.94 -5.20 6.68
N THR A 318 12.54 -4.46 5.66
CA THR A 318 11.15 -4.18 5.34
C THR A 318 10.85 -4.84 3.99
N PRO A 319 9.69 -5.50 3.82
CA PRO A 319 9.31 -6.05 2.52
C PRO A 319 9.42 -5.00 1.41
N ALA A 320 9.91 -5.39 0.24
CA ALA A 320 10.04 -4.47 -0.89
C ALA A 320 8.69 -3.89 -1.33
N SER A 321 7.62 -4.65 -1.10
CA SER A 321 6.24 -4.31 -1.40
C SER A 321 5.50 -3.59 -0.25
N TYR A 322 6.20 -3.00 0.72
CA TYR A 322 5.58 -2.25 1.83
C TYR A 322 4.61 -1.14 1.39
N THR A 323 4.79 -0.64 0.17
CA THR A 323 4.01 0.43 -0.45
C THR A 323 2.71 -0.04 -1.11
N THR A 324 2.44 -1.35 -1.16
CA THR A 324 1.31 -1.95 -1.89
C THR A 324 -0.04 -1.35 -1.47
N PHE A 325 -0.16 -0.88 -0.22
CA PHE A 325 -1.40 -0.26 0.28
C PHE A 325 -1.68 1.16 -0.22
N TRP A 326 -0.69 1.91 -0.74
CA TRP A 326 -0.85 3.35 -1.02
C TRP A 326 -2.00 3.71 -1.95
N HIS A 327 -2.46 2.78 -2.79
CA HIS A 327 -3.48 3.08 -3.79
C HIS A 327 -4.65 2.11 -3.74
N ARG A 328 -4.82 1.39 -2.63
CA ARG A 328 -5.88 0.39 -2.54
C ARG A 328 -7.22 1.07 -2.35
N LYS A 329 -8.03 1.08 -3.40
CA LYS A 329 -9.45 1.43 -3.30
C LYS A 329 -10.18 0.29 -2.57
N PRO A 330 -11.21 0.62 -1.76
CA PRO A 330 -12.13 -0.38 -1.25
C PRO A 330 -12.66 -1.27 -2.38
N HIS A 331 -13.02 -2.50 -2.04
CA HIS A 331 -13.66 -3.39 -3.01
C HIS A 331 -14.93 -2.71 -3.57
N PRO A 332 -15.25 -2.82 -4.88
CA PRO A 332 -16.34 -2.07 -5.51
C PRO A 332 -17.75 -2.33 -4.93
N THR A 333 -17.92 -3.37 -4.11
CA THR A 333 -19.17 -3.65 -3.40
C THR A 333 -19.40 -2.72 -2.20
N PHE A 334 -18.37 -2.01 -1.73
CA PHE A 334 -18.46 -1.01 -0.67
C PHE A 334 -18.71 0.39 -1.24
N THR A 335 -19.48 1.19 -0.50
CA THR A 335 -19.76 2.59 -0.81
C THR A 335 -18.50 3.42 -0.58
N THR A 336 -18.13 4.27 -1.54
CA THR A 336 -17.01 5.20 -1.36
C THR A 336 -17.46 6.48 -0.66
N ALA A 337 -16.58 7.12 0.13
CA ALA A 337 -16.89 8.33 0.90
C ALA A 337 -17.35 9.54 0.04
N SER A 338 -17.13 9.49 -1.28
CA SER A 338 -17.51 10.54 -2.24
C SER A 338 -18.90 10.34 -2.86
N GLU A 339 -19.60 9.24 -2.57
CA GLU A 339 -20.92 8.96 -3.13
C GLU A 339 -22.01 9.71 -2.37
N ASN A 340 -22.42 10.87 -2.90
CA ASN A 340 -23.67 11.53 -2.51
C ASN A 340 -24.85 10.69 -3.00
N MET A 341 -25.23 9.69 -2.21
CA MET A 341 -26.41 8.88 -2.47
C MET A 341 -27.68 9.73 -2.26
N PRO A 342 -28.63 9.72 -3.22
CA PRO A 342 -29.91 10.41 -3.03
C PRO A 342 -30.65 9.81 -1.83
N PRO A 343 -31.42 10.62 -1.09
CA PRO A 343 -32.18 10.14 0.07
C PRO A 343 -33.10 8.99 -0.33
N VAL A 344 -32.95 7.85 0.34
CA VAL A 344 -33.75 6.65 0.09
C VAL A 344 -35.07 6.79 0.83
N ASP A 345 -36.17 6.81 0.08
CA ASP A 345 -37.53 6.81 0.64
C ASP A 345 -37.85 5.45 1.26
N MET A 346 -37.82 5.34 2.59
CA MET A 346 -38.13 4.08 3.29
C MET A 346 -39.60 3.68 3.21
N SER A 347 -40.51 4.60 2.84
CA SER A 347 -41.94 4.29 2.76
C SER A 347 -42.26 3.26 1.66
N VAL A 348 -41.39 3.17 0.65
CA VAL A 348 -41.50 2.22 -0.47
C VAL A 348 -40.80 0.88 -0.22
N TRP A 349 -40.17 0.69 0.93
CA TRP A 349 -39.52 -0.57 1.32
C TRP A 349 -40.32 -1.32 2.39
N GLU A 350 -40.20 -2.63 2.41
CA GLU A 350 -40.83 -3.51 3.38
C GLU A 350 -39.83 -4.55 3.87
N LYS A 351 -39.67 -4.67 5.19
CA LYS A 351 -38.85 -5.71 5.81
C LYS A 351 -39.61 -7.03 5.79
N GLN A 352 -39.01 -8.07 5.23
CA GLN A 352 -39.55 -9.42 5.16
C GLN A 352 -38.55 -10.40 5.79
N GLU A 353 -39.07 -11.44 6.44
CA GLU A 353 -38.23 -12.53 6.95
C GLU A 353 -37.95 -13.54 5.84
N SER A 354 -36.70 -14.00 5.77
CA SER A 354 -36.31 -15.03 4.81
C SER A 354 -37.04 -16.33 5.10
N LYS A 355 -37.53 -16.95 4.03
CA LYS A 355 -38.18 -18.28 4.13
C LYS A 355 -37.16 -19.42 4.19
N THR A 356 -35.95 -19.17 3.74
CA THR A 356 -34.86 -20.16 3.65
C THR A 356 -33.84 -20.00 4.76
N LEU A 357 -33.72 -18.81 5.35
CA LEU A 357 -32.75 -18.50 6.40
C LEU A 357 -33.48 -17.97 7.64
N THR A 358 -33.80 -18.88 8.56
CA THR A 358 -34.56 -18.59 9.79
C THR A 358 -33.89 -17.46 10.58
N GLY A 359 -34.67 -16.46 11.00
CA GLY A 359 -34.16 -15.30 11.74
C GLY A 359 -33.40 -14.25 10.91
N ARG A 360 -33.24 -14.43 9.60
CA ARG A 360 -32.69 -13.39 8.70
C ARG A 360 -33.79 -12.58 8.03
N PHE A 361 -33.52 -11.29 7.85
CA PHE A 361 -34.46 -10.37 7.23
C PHE A 361 -33.86 -9.72 5.99
N TYR A 362 -34.70 -9.43 5.01
CA TYR A 362 -34.36 -8.67 3.80
C TYR A 362 -35.39 -7.58 3.54
N TRP A 363 -35.04 -6.60 2.74
CA TRP A 363 -35.88 -5.46 2.37
C TRP A 363 -36.33 -5.60 0.93
N VAL A 364 -37.64 -5.48 0.69
CA VAL A 364 -38.23 -5.54 -0.64
C VAL A 364 -38.82 -4.19 -1.01
N HIS A 365 -38.44 -3.68 -2.17
CA HIS A 365 -39.06 -2.48 -2.72
C HIS A 365 -40.45 -2.81 -3.24
N LYS A 366 -41.49 -2.17 -2.71
CA LYS A 366 -42.92 -2.47 -2.95
C LYS A 366 -43.30 -2.48 -4.44
N LYS A 367 -42.75 -1.52 -5.22
CA LYS A 367 -43.03 -1.36 -6.67
C LYS A 367 -42.14 -2.19 -7.59
N THR A 368 -40.82 -2.09 -7.47
CA THR A 368 -39.86 -2.77 -8.36
C THR A 368 -39.65 -4.24 -8.01
N LYS A 369 -40.07 -4.68 -6.82
CA LYS A 369 -39.84 -6.02 -6.26
C LYS A 369 -38.36 -6.38 -6.13
N VAL A 370 -37.46 -5.39 -6.20
CA VAL A 370 -36.04 -5.55 -5.90
C VAL A 370 -35.92 -5.88 -4.41
N ALA A 371 -35.18 -6.95 -4.11
CA ALA A 371 -34.85 -7.37 -2.76
C ALA A 371 -33.39 -7.04 -2.46
N GLN A 372 -33.09 -6.67 -1.22
CA GLN A 372 -31.73 -6.52 -0.72
C GLN A 372 -31.65 -6.92 0.75
N TRP A 373 -30.54 -7.51 1.16
CA TRP A 373 -30.37 -8.07 2.50
C TRP A 373 -29.99 -7.02 3.54
N GLU A 374 -29.29 -5.98 3.11
CA GLU A 374 -28.90 -4.87 3.96
C GLU A 374 -29.97 -3.76 3.94
N HIS A 375 -29.96 -2.92 4.98
CA HIS A 375 -30.92 -1.83 5.09
C HIS A 375 -30.79 -0.85 3.89
N PRO A 376 -31.87 -0.36 3.26
CA PRO A 376 -31.81 0.54 2.09
C PRO A 376 -31.05 1.85 2.30
N ILE A 377 -30.96 2.32 3.54
CA ILE A 377 -30.15 3.50 3.92
C ILE A 377 -28.71 3.12 4.30
N ALA A 378 -28.39 1.83 4.49
CA ALA A 378 -27.07 1.42 4.93
C ALA A 378 -26.00 1.94 3.97
N ARG A 379 -25.02 2.64 4.54
CA ARG A 379 -23.78 2.92 3.83
C ARG A 379 -22.95 1.66 3.93
N HIS A 380 -22.57 1.08 2.80
CA HIS A 380 -21.74 -0.12 2.77
C HIS A 380 -20.30 0.28 3.05
N GLU A 381 -20.02 0.68 4.29
CA GLU A 381 -18.70 1.15 4.66
C GLU A 381 -17.67 0.01 4.59
N PRO A 382 -16.45 0.30 4.15
CA PRO A 382 -15.36 -0.68 4.12
C PRO A 382 -15.04 -1.19 5.53
N PRO A 383 -14.40 -2.38 5.63
CA PRO A 383 -13.96 -2.87 6.93
C PRO A 383 -12.93 -1.92 7.57
N PRO A 384 -12.71 -2.03 8.90
CA PRO A 384 -11.63 -1.32 9.57
C PRO A 384 -10.28 -1.56 8.88
N PRO A 385 -9.32 -0.62 8.96
CA PRO A 385 -8.00 -0.81 8.40
C PRO A 385 -7.30 -2.02 9.03
N LEU A 386 -6.37 -2.59 8.26
CA LEU A 386 -5.55 -3.70 8.74
C LEU A 386 -4.57 -3.20 9.82
N MET A 387 -4.44 -3.97 10.89
CA MET A 387 -3.59 -3.64 12.05
C MET A 387 -2.15 -4.13 11.86
N CYS A 388 -1.71 -4.33 10.62
CA CYS A 388 -0.33 -4.68 10.29
C CYS A 388 -0.03 -4.34 8.83
N LEU A 389 1.27 -4.29 8.50
CA LEU A 389 1.77 -4.01 7.16
C LEU A 389 1.29 -5.08 6.16
N SER A 390 0.96 -4.72 4.92
CA SER A 390 0.72 -5.71 3.86
C SER A 390 1.96 -5.96 3.03
N VAL A 391 2.09 -7.20 2.58
CA VAL A 391 3.12 -7.66 1.67
C VAL A 391 2.49 -8.31 0.45
N SER A 392 3.01 -7.99 -0.73
CA SER A 392 2.50 -8.54 -1.99
C SER A 392 2.68 -10.05 -2.08
N THR A 393 1.66 -10.72 -2.61
CA THR A 393 1.74 -12.14 -2.97
C THR A 393 2.91 -12.43 -3.90
N ASN A 394 3.20 -11.56 -4.88
CA ASN A 394 4.32 -11.78 -5.80
C ASN A 394 5.67 -11.85 -5.08
N GLU A 395 5.87 -11.05 -4.04
CA GLU A 395 7.11 -11.06 -3.26
C GLU A 395 7.24 -12.34 -2.43
N VAL A 396 6.21 -12.69 -1.65
CA VAL A 396 6.26 -13.83 -0.73
C VAL A 396 6.22 -15.16 -1.48
N ALA A 397 5.33 -15.30 -2.47
CA ALA A 397 5.19 -16.54 -3.23
C ALA A 397 6.41 -16.79 -4.12
N SER A 398 7.00 -15.75 -4.73
CA SER A 398 8.28 -15.91 -5.45
C SER A 398 9.39 -16.39 -4.53
N ALA A 399 9.47 -15.87 -3.30
CA ALA A 399 10.46 -16.29 -2.32
C ALA A 399 10.28 -17.73 -1.82
N LYS A 400 9.10 -18.33 -1.99
CA LYS A 400 8.76 -19.66 -1.46
C LYS A 400 8.64 -20.74 -2.52
N CYS A 401 8.06 -20.42 -3.68
CA CYS A 401 7.73 -21.38 -4.71
C CYS A 401 8.77 -21.39 -5.85
N LEU A 402 9.42 -20.26 -6.14
CA LEU A 402 10.29 -20.18 -7.33
C LEU A 402 11.71 -20.69 -7.04
N PRO A 403 12.18 -21.72 -7.76
CA PRO A 403 13.53 -22.22 -7.58
C PRO A 403 14.57 -21.18 -8.03
N GLY A 404 15.59 -20.98 -7.21
CA GLY A 404 16.67 -20.03 -7.46
C GLY A 404 16.34 -18.57 -7.14
N TYR A 405 15.11 -18.25 -6.72
CA TYR A 405 14.78 -16.92 -6.23
C TYR A 405 15.47 -16.68 -4.89
N LYS A 406 16.28 -15.61 -4.81
CA LYS A 406 16.95 -15.19 -3.58
C LYS A 406 16.20 -14.03 -2.97
N SER A 407 15.48 -14.28 -1.88
CA SER A 407 14.93 -13.23 -1.04
C SER A 407 15.93 -12.87 0.06
N ASP A 408 16.08 -11.57 0.31
CA ASP A 408 16.85 -11.07 1.45
C ASP A 408 16.12 -11.29 2.78
N LEU A 409 14.79 -11.50 2.73
CA LEU A 409 13.93 -11.68 3.89
C LEU A 409 13.48 -13.13 4.04
N ARG A 410 13.39 -13.58 5.29
CA ARG A 410 12.92 -14.94 5.63
C ARG A 410 11.46 -14.88 6.05
N TYR A 411 10.56 -15.13 5.11
CA TYR A 411 9.13 -15.18 5.37
C TYR A 411 8.73 -16.49 6.07
N PHE A 412 7.83 -16.39 7.04
CA PHE A 412 7.16 -17.51 7.69
C PHE A 412 5.65 -17.30 7.59
N ILE A 413 4.98 -18.26 6.97
CA ILE A 413 3.58 -18.14 6.59
C ILE A 413 2.72 -18.69 7.73
N VAL A 414 1.71 -17.91 8.12
CA VAL A 414 0.71 -18.29 9.12
C VAL A 414 -0.65 -18.24 8.44
N ASP A 415 -1.18 -19.41 8.09
CA ASP A 415 -2.50 -19.55 7.47
C ASP A 415 -3.56 -19.42 8.57
N CYS A 416 -4.27 -18.29 8.54
CA CYS A 416 -5.29 -17.89 9.53
C CYS A 416 -6.71 -18.25 9.06
N ARG A 417 -6.85 -19.00 7.97
CA ARG A 417 -8.17 -19.46 7.50
C ARG A 417 -8.73 -20.50 8.47
N GLY A 418 -10.00 -20.35 8.86
CA GLY A 418 -10.73 -21.42 9.53
C GLY A 418 -11.02 -22.54 8.54
N ARG A 419 -10.59 -23.76 8.81
CA ARG A 419 -10.89 -24.92 7.96
C ARG A 419 -12.18 -25.60 8.42
N ARG A 420 -13.26 -24.81 8.49
CA ARG A 420 -14.53 -25.25 9.07
C ARG A 420 -15.40 -26.00 8.06
N SER A 421 -15.26 -25.70 6.76
CA SER A 421 -15.96 -26.40 5.68
C SER A 421 -15.10 -27.49 5.03
N SER A 422 -15.75 -28.52 4.49
CA SER A 422 -15.07 -29.53 3.66
C SER A 422 -14.42 -28.89 2.43
N GLU A 423 -15.00 -27.83 1.88
CA GLU A 423 -14.47 -27.14 0.71
C GLU A 423 -13.17 -26.37 1.01
N ASP A 424 -13.03 -25.78 2.20
CA ASP A 424 -11.79 -25.10 2.60
C ASP A 424 -10.64 -26.09 2.79
N MET A 425 -10.93 -27.31 3.27
CA MET A 425 -9.96 -28.39 3.32
C MET A 425 -9.51 -28.82 1.91
N LYS A 426 -10.46 -28.95 0.98
CA LYS A 426 -10.21 -29.38 -0.42
C LYS A 426 -9.59 -28.29 -1.28
N SER A 427 -9.67 -27.03 -0.84
CA SER A 427 -8.95 -25.92 -1.45
C SER A 427 -7.44 -25.97 -1.20
N GLY A 428 -6.98 -26.81 -0.27
CA GLY A 428 -5.57 -27.03 0.03
C GLY A 428 -4.94 -25.99 0.96
N GLY A 429 -3.71 -26.27 1.38
CA GLY A 429 -2.89 -25.39 2.24
C GLY A 429 -1.59 -24.97 1.58
N ILE A 430 -1.08 -23.81 2.00
CA ILE A 430 0.23 -23.33 1.55
C ILE A 430 1.34 -24.23 2.13
N PRO A 431 2.28 -24.74 1.30
CA PRO A 431 3.40 -25.55 1.77
C PRO A 431 4.20 -24.87 2.87
N SER A 432 4.51 -25.62 3.92
CA SER A 432 5.26 -25.15 5.09
C SER A 432 4.62 -23.96 5.83
N GLY A 433 3.35 -23.66 5.56
CA GLY A 433 2.56 -22.69 6.33
C GLY A 433 2.12 -23.30 7.66
N TYR A 434 2.24 -22.52 8.74
CA TYR A 434 1.68 -22.89 10.03
C TYR A 434 0.18 -22.55 10.06
N MET A 435 -0.65 -23.55 10.36
CA MET A 435 -2.09 -23.34 10.50
C MET A 435 -2.39 -22.74 11.88
N LEU A 436 -2.99 -21.56 11.90
CA LEU A 436 -3.52 -20.92 13.10
C LEU A 436 -5.03 -20.76 12.95
N ASP A 437 -5.78 -21.77 13.37
CA ASP A 437 -7.24 -21.72 13.29
C ASP A 437 -7.79 -20.55 14.13
N PRO A 438 -8.73 -19.73 13.63
CA PRO A 438 -9.34 -18.64 14.40
C PRO A 438 -9.93 -19.08 15.75
N ALA A 439 -10.36 -20.34 15.89
CA ALA A 439 -10.86 -20.91 17.14
C ALA A 439 -9.79 -20.91 18.26
N VAL A 440 -8.50 -20.87 17.91
CA VAL A 440 -7.40 -20.75 18.89
C VAL A 440 -7.62 -19.56 19.81
N PHE A 441 -8.18 -18.47 19.32
CA PHE A 441 -8.38 -17.27 20.12
C PHE A 441 -9.56 -17.34 21.09
N ASP A 442 -10.36 -18.41 21.04
CA ASP A 442 -11.54 -18.60 21.89
C ASP A 442 -11.23 -19.43 23.15
N SER A 443 -10.03 -20.03 23.25
CA SER A 443 -9.53 -20.75 24.44
C SER A 443 -8.13 -20.27 24.83
N PRO A 444 -7.91 -19.87 26.09
CA PRO A 444 -6.58 -19.52 26.59
C PRO A 444 -5.57 -20.66 26.44
N GLU A 445 -5.96 -21.91 26.66
CA GLU A 445 -5.06 -23.06 26.56
C GLU A 445 -4.54 -23.25 25.13
N MET A 446 -5.41 -23.07 24.12
CA MET A 446 -5.01 -23.13 22.71
C MET A 446 -4.07 -21.97 22.36
N MET A 447 -4.32 -20.77 22.89
CA MET A 447 -3.43 -19.61 22.69
C MET A 447 -2.04 -19.87 23.26
N ASP A 448 -1.94 -20.43 24.47
CA ASP A 448 -0.67 -20.72 25.12
C ASP A 448 0.12 -21.80 24.35
N SER A 449 -0.53 -22.88 23.92
CA SER A 449 0.11 -23.92 23.09
C SER A 449 0.60 -23.39 21.73
N ALA A 450 -0.19 -22.56 21.07
CA ALA A 450 0.22 -21.91 19.83
C ALA A 450 1.41 -20.97 20.06
N LEU A 451 1.39 -20.20 21.17
CA LEU A 451 2.47 -19.29 21.53
C LEU A 451 3.77 -20.05 21.78
N GLU A 452 3.75 -21.14 22.55
CA GLU A 452 4.93 -21.97 22.81
C GLU A 452 5.58 -22.46 21.51
N THR A 453 4.75 -22.88 20.55
CA THR A 453 5.20 -23.35 19.23
C THR A 453 5.85 -22.23 18.41
N LEU A 454 5.31 -21.02 18.48
CA LEU A 454 5.71 -19.89 17.64
C LEU A 454 6.81 -19.02 18.29
N LEU A 455 7.00 -19.10 19.60
CA LEU A 455 7.97 -18.31 20.35
C LEU A 455 9.42 -18.37 19.81
N PRO A 456 9.94 -19.54 19.35
CA PRO A 456 11.28 -19.61 18.74
C PRO A 456 11.45 -18.71 17.51
N LEU A 457 10.36 -18.39 16.81
CA LEU A 457 10.35 -17.57 15.60
C LEU A 457 10.35 -16.07 15.90
N LYS A 458 10.07 -15.67 17.15
CA LYS A 458 9.90 -14.28 17.56
C LYS A 458 11.07 -13.41 17.13
N SER A 459 10.77 -12.41 16.28
CA SER A 459 11.71 -11.44 15.72
C SER A 459 12.86 -12.01 14.87
N ASN A 460 12.83 -13.30 14.54
CA ASN A 460 13.84 -13.97 13.71
C ASN A 460 13.40 -14.14 12.24
N VAL A 461 12.10 -14.05 11.99
CA VAL A 461 11.44 -14.23 10.69
C VAL A 461 10.42 -13.12 10.47
N HIS A 462 10.00 -12.95 9.21
CA HIS A 462 8.91 -12.05 8.81
C HIS A 462 7.62 -12.87 8.77
N LEU A 463 6.73 -12.63 9.73
CA LEU A 463 5.45 -13.34 9.82
C LEU A 463 4.49 -12.79 8.76
N VAL A 464 3.89 -13.69 7.98
CA VAL A 464 2.92 -13.35 6.93
C VAL A 464 1.62 -14.06 7.26
N LEU A 465 0.64 -13.30 7.74
CA LEU A 465 -0.71 -13.76 8.04
C LEU A 465 -1.49 -13.89 6.73
N VAL A 466 -2.14 -15.03 6.53
CA VAL A 466 -2.90 -15.32 5.31
C VAL A 466 -4.36 -15.57 5.68
N GLY A 467 -5.24 -14.69 5.20
CA GLY A 467 -6.69 -14.88 5.25
C GLY A 467 -7.21 -15.57 3.99
N HIS A 468 -8.53 -15.63 3.83
CA HIS A 468 -9.15 -16.13 2.60
C HIS A 468 -8.86 -15.22 1.41
N GLY A 469 -8.92 -13.91 1.60
CA GLY A 469 -8.95 -12.94 0.52
C GLY A 469 -10.25 -12.97 -0.29
N VAL A 470 -10.36 -12.07 -1.26
CA VAL A 470 -11.54 -11.99 -2.14
C VAL A 470 -11.35 -12.94 -3.32
N SER A 471 -12.11 -14.04 -3.32
CA SER A 471 -12.04 -15.05 -4.38
C SER A 471 -12.97 -14.78 -5.56
N LEU A 472 -14.09 -14.08 -5.34
CA LEU A 472 -15.13 -13.90 -6.35
C LEU A 472 -14.85 -12.68 -7.26
N PRO A 473 -14.62 -12.87 -8.58
CA PRO A 473 -14.38 -11.76 -9.49
C PRO A 473 -15.66 -10.94 -9.75
N MET A 474 -15.51 -9.63 -9.99
CA MET A 474 -16.64 -8.71 -10.24
C MET A 474 -17.59 -9.15 -11.38
N ILE A 475 -17.11 -9.89 -12.39
CA ILE A 475 -17.96 -10.40 -13.48
C ILE A 475 -19.03 -11.39 -13.00
N LEU A 476 -18.78 -12.05 -11.87
CA LEU A 476 -19.71 -13.00 -11.25
C LEU A 476 -20.62 -12.36 -10.20
N ILE A 477 -20.38 -11.09 -9.84
CA ILE A 477 -21.22 -10.33 -8.91
C ILE A 477 -22.30 -9.62 -9.71
N GLN A 478 -23.45 -10.26 -9.87
CA GLN A 478 -24.54 -9.78 -10.74
C GLN A 478 -25.73 -9.20 -9.97
N ASP A 479 -25.81 -9.49 -8.67
CA ASP A 479 -26.93 -9.15 -7.81
C ASP A 479 -26.48 -8.63 -6.43
N GLU A 480 -27.42 -8.05 -5.69
CA GLU A 480 -27.15 -7.42 -4.39
C GLU A 480 -26.93 -8.43 -3.26
N GLU A 481 -27.46 -9.65 -3.39
CA GLU A 481 -27.26 -10.72 -2.42
C GLU A 481 -25.81 -11.21 -2.47
N THR A 482 -25.30 -11.53 -3.66
CA THR A 482 -23.89 -11.86 -3.88
C THR A 482 -22.98 -10.71 -3.42
N SER A 483 -23.36 -9.46 -3.69
CA SER A 483 -22.60 -8.29 -3.24
C SER A 483 -22.54 -8.19 -1.71
N SER A 484 -23.64 -8.45 -1.02
CA SER A 484 -23.72 -8.46 0.45
C SER A 484 -22.87 -9.59 1.05
N LEU A 485 -22.92 -10.79 0.48
CA LEU A 485 -22.10 -11.92 0.93
C LEU A 485 -20.60 -11.65 0.75
N VAL A 486 -20.19 -11.02 -0.35
CA VAL A 486 -18.79 -10.60 -0.57
C VAL A 486 -18.37 -9.56 0.47
N ARG A 487 -19.23 -8.59 0.80
CA ARG A 487 -18.92 -7.60 1.85
C ARG A 487 -18.74 -8.25 3.22
N GLU A 488 -19.61 -9.19 3.58
CA GLU A 488 -19.53 -9.88 4.87
C GLU A 488 -18.28 -10.75 4.96
N GLY A 489 -17.99 -11.54 3.92
CA GLY A 489 -16.77 -12.35 3.88
C GLY A 489 -15.49 -11.51 3.98
N ILE A 490 -15.47 -10.31 3.38
CA ILE A 490 -14.34 -9.37 3.53
C ILE A 490 -14.22 -8.87 4.97
N ARG A 491 -15.34 -8.53 5.62
CA ARG A 491 -15.34 -8.03 7.01
C ARG A 491 -14.87 -9.11 7.98
N GLU A 492 -15.37 -10.33 7.83
CA GLU A 492 -14.97 -11.48 8.64
C GLU A 492 -13.48 -11.79 8.47
N ASP A 493 -12.98 -11.81 7.23
CA ASP A 493 -11.57 -12.09 6.94
C ASP A 493 -10.64 -11.03 7.56
N VAL A 494 -11.00 -9.74 7.42
CA VAL A 494 -10.24 -8.64 8.05
C VAL A 494 -10.29 -8.73 9.58
N ALA A 495 -11.43 -9.11 10.17
CA ALA A 495 -11.56 -9.27 11.61
C ALA A 495 -10.65 -10.39 12.15
N ILE A 496 -10.62 -11.54 11.47
CA ILE A 496 -9.74 -12.67 11.80
C ILE A 496 -8.27 -12.25 11.73
N ILE A 497 -7.87 -11.60 10.64
CA ILE A 497 -6.48 -11.17 10.44
C ILE A 497 -6.07 -10.12 11.46
N ASN A 498 -6.93 -9.16 11.77
CA ASN A 498 -6.66 -8.15 12.79
C ASN A 498 -6.53 -8.78 14.19
N ARG A 499 -7.38 -9.77 14.53
CA ARG A 499 -7.26 -10.51 15.80
C ARG A 499 -5.91 -11.22 15.90
N ALA A 500 -5.48 -11.90 14.83
CA ALA A 500 -4.19 -12.56 14.77
C ALA A 500 -3.01 -11.57 14.85
N ALA A 501 -3.06 -10.47 14.10
CA ALA A 501 -2.02 -9.43 14.12
C ALA A 501 -1.84 -8.84 15.52
N LEU A 502 -2.94 -8.44 16.17
CA LEU A 502 -2.93 -7.90 17.52
C LEU A 502 -2.41 -8.92 18.54
N TRP A 503 -2.75 -10.21 18.38
CA TRP A 503 -2.24 -11.27 19.23
C TRP A 503 -0.70 -11.38 19.14
N PHE A 504 -0.14 -11.45 17.93
CA PHE A 504 1.32 -11.49 17.76
C PHE A 504 2.00 -10.23 18.32
N GLN A 505 1.44 -9.05 18.04
CA GLN A 505 1.99 -7.76 18.49
C GLN A 505 1.97 -7.63 20.02
N LYS A 506 0.88 -8.03 20.68
CA LYS A 506 0.77 -8.06 22.16
C LYS A 506 1.81 -8.97 22.80
N HIS A 507 2.15 -10.07 22.14
CA HIS A 507 3.21 -10.98 22.58
C HIS A 507 4.61 -10.56 22.12
N GLY A 508 4.74 -9.35 21.56
CA GLY A 508 6.02 -8.71 21.21
C GLY A 508 6.68 -9.24 19.94
N PHE A 509 5.92 -9.90 19.06
CA PHE A 509 6.44 -10.28 17.75
C PHE A 509 6.62 -9.05 16.86
N ARG A 510 7.80 -8.93 16.27
CA ARG A 510 8.14 -7.93 15.24
C ARG A 510 7.93 -8.56 13.86
N PHE A 511 7.86 -7.72 12.83
CA PHE A 511 7.76 -8.13 11.43
C PHE A 511 6.48 -8.89 11.09
N VAL A 512 5.37 -8.51 11.71
CA VAL A 512 4.04 -9.07 11.44
C VAL A 512 3.43 -8.33 10.26
N SER A 513 3.11 -9.07 9.21
CA SER A 513 2.44 -8.56 8.00
C SER A 513 1.30 -9.46 7.58
N VAL A 514 0.42 -8.95 6.72
CA VAL A 514 -0.65 -9.69 6.05
C VAL A 514 -0.32 -9.87 4.56
N LEU A 515 -0.66 -11.04 4.01
CA LEU A 515 -0.52 -11.30 2.58
C LEU A 515 -1.61 -10.55 1.80
N ASP A 516 -1.19 -9.71 0.86
CA ASP A 516 -2.12 -8.96 0.04
C ASP A 516 -2.98 -9.88 -0.83
N GLY A 517 -4.30 -9.79 -0.62
CA GLY A 517 -5.30 -10.62 -1.29
C GLY A 517 -5.39 -12.06 -0.78
N GLY A 518 -4.70 -12.37 0.33
CA GLY A 518 -4.86 -13.64 1.05
C GLY A 518 -4.59 -14.88 0.21
N TYR A 519 -5.19 -15.99 0.60
CA TYR A 519 -5.06 -17.27 -0.09
C TYR A 519 -5.58 -17.21 -1.53
N ALA A 520 -6.62 -16.42 -1.81
CA ALA A 520 -7.13 -16.21 -3.17
C ALA A 520 -6.04 -15.73 -4.12
N SER A 521 -5.25 -14.73 -3.71
CA SER A 521 -4.13 -14.24 -4.52
C SER A 521 -2.98 -15.22 -4.60
N TRP A 522 -2.67 -15.96 -3.53
CA TRP A 522 -1.67 -17.03 -3.57
C TRP A 522 -2.05 -18.13 -4.59
N HIS A 523 -3.31 -18.56 -4.55
CA HIS A 523 -3.86 -19.54 -5.49
C HIS A 523 -3.77 -19.03 -6.94
N ALA A 524 -4.18 -17.78 -7.19
CA ALA A 524 -4.04 -17.16 -8.50
C ALA A 524 -2.58 -17.09 -8.96
N PHE A 525 -1.63 -16.80 -8.07
CA PHE A 525 -0.20 -16.79 -8.39
C PHE A 525 0.29 -18.17 -8.86
N LEU A 526 -0.07 -19.25 -8.16
CA LEU A 526 0.33 -20.61 -8.56
C LEU A 526 -0.28 -21.02 -9.91
N ARG A 527 -1.54 -20.62 -10.15
CA ARG A 527 -2.24 -20.87 -11.42
C ARG A 527 -1.60 -20.13 -12.59
N ASP A 528 -1.26 -18.85 -12.40
CA ASP A 528 -0.85 -17.95 -13.49
C ASP A 528 0.66 -18.01 -13.75
N ASN A 529 1.46 -18.47 -12.79
CA ASN A 529 2.91 -18.53 -12.93
C ASN A 529 3.34 -19.86 -13.60
N PRO A 530 3.98 -19.83 -14.78
CA PRO A 530 4.33 -21.04 -15.52
C PRO A 530 5.38 -21.91 -14.85
N LYS A 531 6.05 -21.41 -13.79
CA LYS A 531 7.05 -22.14 -13.01
C LYS A 531 6.47 -22.82 -11.77
N CYS A 532 5.19 -22.63 -11.49
CA CYS A 532 4.50 -23.20 -10.35
C CYS A 532 3.40 -24.15 -10.83
N THR A 533 2.95 -25.03 -9.93
CA THR A 533 1.79 -25.90 -10.19
C THR A 533 0.83 -25.91 -9.01
N MET A 534 -0.45 -26.12 -9.29
CA MET A 534 -1.49 -26.26 -8.27
C MET A 534 -1.30 -27.51 -7.38
N GLU A 535 -0.52 -28.48 -7.86
CA GLU A 535 -0.15 -29.70 -7.11
C GLU A 535 0.79 -29.39 -5.94
N GLU A 536 1.43 -28.22 -5.92
CA GLU A 536 2.23 -27.77 -4.79
C GLU A 536 1.37 -27.53 -3.55
N LEU A 537 0.06 -27.26 -3.69
CA LEU A 537 -0.82 -27.04 -2.55
C LEU A 537 -1.12 -28.33 -1.80
N VAL A 538 -0.90 -28.32 -0.49
CA VAL A 538 -1.07 -29.51 0.36
C VAL A 538 -2.55 -29.84 0.52
N GLY A 539 -2.97 -31.01 0.04
CA GLY A 539 -4.36 -31.49 0.16
C GLY A 539 -5.35 -30.85 -0.82
N HIS A 540 -4.86 -30.14 -1.84
CA HIS A 540 -5.69 -29.54 -2.86
C HIS A 540 -6.33 -30.59 -3.79
N VAL A 541 -7.63 -30.44 -4.06
CA VAL A 541 -8.39 -31.28 -4.98
C VAL A 541 -9.05 -30.38 -6.03
N THR A 542 -8.49 -30.31 -7.24
CA THR A 542 -8.89 -29.36 -8.29
C THR A 542 -10.39 -29.36 -8.62
N SER A 543 -11.05 -30.52 -8.60
CA SER A 543 -12.49 -30.65 -8.88
C SER A 543 -13.39 -30.13 -7.76
N GLU A 544 -12.90 -30.15 -6.52
CA GLU A 544 -13.64 -29.78 -5.32
C GLU A 544 -13.20 -28.41 -4.77
N CYS A 545 -12.05 -27.90 -5.21
CA CYS A 545 -11.51 -26.62 -4.79
C CYS A 545 -12.42 -25.45 -5.19
N ARG A 546 -12.86 -24.69 -4.20
CA ARG A 546 -13.71 -23.51 -4.37
C ARG A 546 -13.10 -22.49 -5.33
N TYR A 547 -11.80 -22.22 -5.20
CA TYR A 547 -11.10 -21.24 -6.03
C TYR A 547 -11.00 -21.70 -7.50
N CYS A 548 -10.65 -22.97 -7.75
CA CYS A 548 -10.66 -23.53 -9.11
C CYS A 548 -12.06 -23.51 -9.75
N LYS A 549 -13.12 -23.82 -8.98
CA LYS A 549 -14.51 -23.74 -9.47
C LYS A 549 -14.88 -22.31 -9.87
N ILE A 550 -14.53 -21.32 -9.03
CA ILE A 550 -14.80 -19.89 -9.30
C ILE A 550 -14.05 -19.45 -10.57
N ASP A 551 -12.78 -19.81 -10.70
CA ASP A 551 -11.97 -19.47 -11.88
C ASP A 551 -12.57 -20.05 -13.17
N ALA A 552 -13.00 -21.31 -13.13
CA ALA A 552 -13.65 -21.96 -14.26
C ALA A 552 -14.98 -21.28 -14.63
N ARG A 553 -15.77 -20.85 -13.64
CA ARG A 553 -17.01 -20.07 -13.85
C ARG A 553 -16.70 -18.71 -14.48
N ALA A 554 -15.67 -18.01 -13.99
CA ALA A 554 -15.26 -16.71 -14.52
C ALA A 554 -14.76 -16.79 -15.97
N ALA A 555 -13.96 -17.81 -16.31
CA ALA A 555 -13.51 -18.06 -17.68
C ALA A 555 -14.70 -18.28 -18.63
N LYS A 556 -15.67 -19.12 -18.24
CA LYS A 556 -16.90 -19.34 -19.02
C LYS A 556 -17.71 -18.05 -19.23
N ALA A 557 -17.81 -17.21 -18.20
CA ALA A 557 -18.54 -15.94 -18.29
C ALA A 557 -17.90 -14.96 -19.29
N LEU A 558 -16.56 -14.95 -19.40
CA LEU A 558 -15.82 -14.14 -20.38
C LEU A 558 -16.00 -14.63 -21.83
N GLU A 559 -16.13 -15.95 -22.03
CA GLU A 559 -16.31 -16.56 -23.35
C GLU A 559 -17.73 -16.42 -23.89
N THR A 560 -18.74 -16.27 -23.02
CA THR A 560 -20.12 -16.02 -23.46
C THR A 560 -20.27 -14.60 -24.04
N PRO A 561 -20.56 -14.43 -25.35
CA PRO A 561 -20.81 -13.11 -25.90
C PRO A 561 -22.05 -12.52 -25.24
N VAL A 562 -21.91 -11.31 -24.67
CA VAL A 562 -23.04 -10.52 -24.16
C VAL A 562 -24.07 -10.42 -25.28
N LYS A 563 -25.14 -11.23 -25.19
CA LYS A 563 -26.25 -11.17 -26.14
C LYS A 563 -26.87 -9.79 -25.96
N LYS A 564 -26.54 -8.86 -26.86
CA LYS A 564 -27.25 -7.57 -26.97
C LYS A 564 -28.74 -7.90 -26.93
N PRO A 565 -29.54 -7.25 -26.05
CA PRO A 565 -30.95 -7.57 -25.95
C PRO A 565 -31.57 -7.44 -27.34
N ARG A 566 -32.07 -8.57 -27.86
CA ARG A 566 -32.80 -8.64 -29.14
C ARG A 566 -33.99 -7.70 -29.01
N ARG A 567 -33.85 -6.47 -29.54
CA ARG A 567 -34.99 -5.60 -29.82
C ARG A 567 -35.94 -6.44 -30.68
N ARG A 568 -37.10 -6.80 -30.11
CA ARG A 568 -38.25 -7.31 -30.87
C ARG A 568 -38.65 -6.20 -31.86
N SER A 569 -38.16 -6.31 -33.09
CA SER A 569 -38.57 -5.45 -34.20
C SER A 569 -39.93 -5.94 -34.71
N SER A 570 -40.99 -5.18 -34.43
CA SER A 570 -42.24 -5.31 -35.19
C SER A 570 -42.08 -4.58 -36.53
N LEU A 571 -42.19 -5.35 -37.62
CA LEU A 571 -42.20 -4.90 -39.01
C LEU A 571 -43.40 -4.01 -39.33
N LYS A 572 -43.17 -2.94 -40.10
CA LYS A 572 -43.86 -2.54 -41.35
C LYS A 572 -43.15 -1.28 -41.90
N ALA A 573 -42.43 -1.38 -43.03
CA ALA A 573 -42.84 -0.94 -44.39
C ALA A 573 -43.26 0.54 -44.42
N SER A 574 -42.75 1.47 -45.24
CA SER A 574 -42.11 1.45 -46.55
C SER A 574 -41.64 2.89 -46.85
N LEU A 575 -40.46 3.10 -47.46
CA LEU A 575 -40.31 3.71 -48.80
C LEU A 575 -38.83 3.89 -49.17
N SER A 576 -38.56 3.57 -50.43
CA SER A 576 -37.30 3.67 -51.17
C SER A 576 -36.85 5.10 -51.46
N GLN A 577 -35.54 5.37 -51.46
CA GLN A 577 -34.79 5.88 -52.63
C GLN A 577 -33.27 5.98 -52.38
N SER A 578 -32.56 5.08 -53.04
CA SER A 578 -31.28 5.14 -53.76
C SER A 578 -30.32 6.36 -53.72
N ILE A 579 -29.03 6.01 -53.46
CA ILE A 579 -27.78 6.43 -54.16
C ILE A 579 -27.12 7.81 -53.80
N HIS A 580 -26.00 7.82 -53.05
CA HIS A 580 -24.60 7.91 -53.53
C HIS A 580 -23.56 8.17 -52.39
N ARG A 581 -22.46 7.41 -52.44
CA ARG A 581 -21.03 7.71 -52.17
C ARG A 581 -20.56 8.54 -50.94
N LEU A 582 -19.72 7.87 -50.14
CA LEU A 582 -18.35 8.21 -49.71
C LEU A 582 -17.99 9.64 -49.22
N SER A 583 -17.45 9.65 -47.98
CA SER A 583 -16.17 10.28 -47.57
C SER A 583 -16.20 11.53 -46.69
N LEU A 584 -15.56 11.36 -45.51
CA LEU A 584 -14.62 12.23 -44.80
C LEU A 584 -14.96 13.70 -44.41
N THR A 585 -14.53 14.02 -43.17
CA THR A 585 -14.31 15.36 -42.56
C THR A 585 -15.59 16.18 -42.31
N SER A 586 -15.75 17.04 -41.31
CA SER A 586 -15.00 17.51 -40.13
C SER A 586 -15.99 18.33 -39.29
N SER A 587 -15.58 18.66 -38.07
CA SER A 587 -15.88 19.91 -37.35
C SER A 587 -17.30 20.24 -36.87
N SER A 588 -17.32 20.52 -35.56
CA SER A 588 -17.85 21.72 -34.88
C SER A 588 -19.34 21.86 -34.64
N SER A 589 -19.61 22.16 -33.35
CA SER A 589 -20.65 23.06 -32.82
C SER A 589 -22.10 22.72 -33.17
N GLY A 590 -23.04 22.67 -32.24
CA GLY A 590 -23.10 23.34 -30.96
C GLY A 590 -24.58 23.63 -30.70
N SER A 591 -24.97 23.50 -29.46
CA SER A 591 -26.09 24.20 -28.83
C SER A 591 -27.44 24.29 -29.57
N SER A 592 -28.35 23.49 -29.02
CA SER A 592 -29.39 24.00 -28.13
C SER A 592 -30.78 24.29 -28.69
N ARG A 593 -31.70 23.90 -27.82
CA ARG A 593 -32.96 24.57 -27.43
C ARG A 593 -34.25 24.13 -28.13
N VAL A 594 -34.96 23.29 -27.36
CA VAL A 594 -36.35 23.44 -26.90
C VAL A 594 -37.32 24.20 -27.82
N SER A 595 -38.49 23.61 -28.05
CA SER A 595 -39.62 23.83 -27.15
C SER A 595 -40.92 23.23 -27.68
N PHE A 596 -41.79 22.89 -26.71
CA PHE A 596 -43.25 22.84 -26.78
C PHE A 596 -43.90 21.79 -27.72
N SER A 597 -45.04 21.19 -27.41
CA SER A 597 -45.88 21.12 -26.21
C SER A 597 -47.11 20.31 -26.60
N SER A 598 -47.72 19.74 -25.57
CA SER A 598 -49.16 19.56 -25.44
C SER A 598 -49.83 18.38 -26.14
N LYS A 599 -50.47 17.61 -25.24
CA LYS A 599 -51.88 17.21 -25.32
C LYS A 599 -52.19 16.08 -26.29
N ASP A 600 -53.12 15.19 -26.02
CA ASP A 600 -53.98 14.95 -24.87
C ASP A 600 -54.61 13.55 -25.13
N VAL A 601 -54.83 12.80 -24.05
CA VAL A 601 -56.13 12.22 -23.69
C VAL A 601 -56.72 11.04 -24.49
N LYS A 602 -56.93 9.97 -23.69
CA LYS A 602 -58.05 9.01 -23.61
C LYS A 602 -58.25 7.90 -24.65
N GLY A 603 -58.33 6.70 -24.07
CA GLY A 603 -59.31 5.65 -24.38
C GLY A 603 -58.79 4.31 -23.88
N LYS A 604 -59.19 3.79 -22.70
CA LYS A 604 -60.31 2.81 -22.51
C LYS A 604 -60.27 1.70 -23.57
N LEU A 605 -60.32 0.40 -23.27
CA LEU A 605 -61.08 -0.31 -22.25
C LEU A 605 -60.76 -1.82 -22.35
N GLY A 606 -60.84 -2.54 -21.22
CA GLY A 606 -61.22 -3.97 -21.13
C GLY A 606 -60.11 -5.00 -21.45
N GLY A 607 -59.90 -6.07 -20.69
CA GLY A 607 -60.68 -6.68 -19.61
C GLY A 607 -60.67 -8.21 -19.78
N TRP A 608 -60.77 -8.92 -18.65
CA TRP A 608 -61.00 -10.38 -18.47
C TRP A 608 -59.73 -11.25 -18.51
N GLY A 609 -59.48 -12.20 -17.60
CA GLY A 609 -60.16 -12.77 -16.43
C GLY A 609 -59.20 -13.85 -15.87
N ALA A 610 -58.93 -13.90 -14.55
CA ALA A 610 -59.58 -14.77 -13.55
C ALA A 610 -59.32 -16.28 -13.83
N LYS A 611 -58.79 -17.14 -12.94
CA LYS A 611 -59.11 -17.47 -11.52
C LYS A 611 -58.07 -18.53 -11.02
N PHE A 612 -57.52 -18.41 -9.79
CA PHE A 612 -57.75 -19.24 -8.55
C PHE A 612 -57.34 -20.74 -8.63
N LEU A 613 -56.84 -21.49 -7.63
CA LEU A 613 -56.75 -21.49 -6.14
C LEU A 613 -55.47 -22.31 -5.75
N ARG A 614 -54.65 -21.99 -4.73
CA ARG A 614 -54.79 -22.15 -3.26
C ARG A 614 -54.90 -23.60 -2.73
N LYS A 615 -53.91 -24.06 -1.94
CA LYS A 615 -54.11 -24.59 -0.57
C LYS A 615 -52.80 -24.68 0.24
N ARG A 616 -52.95 -24.70 1.56
CA ARG A 616 -52.05 -24.25 2.64
C ARG A 616 -52.14 -25.28 3.79
N SER A 617 -51.06 -25.52 4.54
CA SER A 617 -51.02 -25.85 5.99
C SER A 617 -49.53 -26.03 6.38
N ASN A 618 -48.83 -25.19 7.17
CA ASN A 618 -48.93 -24.72 8.57
C ASN A 618 -48.64 -25.79 9.65
N SER A 619 -47.45 -25.79 10.25
CA SER A 619 -47.20 -25.53 11.69
C SER A 619 -45.70 -25.62 12.01
N SER A 620 -45.31 -24.99 13.12
CA SER A 620 -44.00 -24.43 13.45
C SER A 620 -43.65 -24.74 14.91
N HIS A 621 -42.38 -24.99 15.24
CA HIS A 621 -41.69 -24.38 16.40
C HIS A 621 -40.18 -24.69 16.43
N ASP A 622 -39.42 -23.61 16.64
CA ASP A 622 -37.96 -23.46 16.58
C ASP A 622 -37.17 -24.01 17.78
N ARG A 623 -35.89 -24.34 17.54
CA ARG A 623 -34.75 -24.02 18.42
C ARG A 623 -33.50 -23.66 17.61
N LEU A 624 -32.89 -22.55 18.01
CA LEU A 624 -31.77 -21.83 17.37
C LEU A 624 -30.41 -22.49 17.63
N SER A 625 -29.63 -22.69 16.57
CA SER A 625 -28.16 -22.86 16.58
C SER A 625 -27.56 -21.95 15.50
N SER A 626 -26.44 -21.32 15.81
CA SER A 626 -25.75 -20.32 15.00
C SER A 626 -24.82 -21.01 13.99
N ASP A 627 -25.35 -21.40 12.83
CA ASP A 627 -24.56 -21.93 11.72
C ASP A 627 -24.10 -20.82 10.76
N SER A 628 -22.79 -20.80 10.53
CA SER A 628 -22.12 -20.03 9.48
C SER A 628 -22.52 -20.59 8.11
N LEU A 629 -23.09 -19.74 7.25
CA LEU A 629 -23.73 -20.18 6.01
C LEU A 629 -22.74 -20.35 4.86
N ASP A 630 -22.72 -21.55 4.29
CA ASP A 630 -22.09 -21.90 3.03
C ASP A 630 -22.77 -21.19 1.85
N LEU A 631 -21.95 -20.63 0.97
CA LEU A 631 -22.36 -19.80 -0.17
C LEU A 631 -22.92 -20.62 -1.36
N ASP A 632 -22.86 -21.94 -1.30
CA ASP A 632 -23.18 -22.84 -2.42
C ASP A 632 -24.48 -23.65 -2.26
N ASP A 633 -25.15 -23.63 -1.09
CA ASP A 633 -26.46 -24.31 -0.94
C ASP A 633 -27.58 -23.63 -1.78
N PHE A 634 -27.28 -22.46 -2.36
CA PHE A 634 -28.22 -21.65 -3.13
C PHE A 634 -27.88 -21.53 -4.63
N LEU A 635 -26.72 -22.04 -5.08
CA LEU A 635 -26.29 -21.98 -6.48
C LEU A 635 -26.50 -23.30 -7.26
N ALA A 636 -27.17 -24.28 -6.66
CA ALA A 636 -27.58 -25.50 -7.36
C ALA A 636 -28.78 -25.21 -8.28
N ASP A 637 -28.54 -25.17 -9.60
CA ASP A 637 -29.60 -25.16 -10.62
C ASP A 637 -30.01 -26.60 -10.98
N GLU A 638 -31.30 -26.75 -11.31
CA GLU A 638 -32.10 -27.97 -11.44
C GLU A 638 -31.54 -28.95 -12.50
N THR A 639 -30.59 -29.82 -12.16
CA THR A 639 -30.36 -31.09 -12.89
C THR A 639 -29.68 -32.14 -12.00
N ALA A 640 -30.43 -32.74 -11.06
CA ALA A 640 -29.99 -33.97 -10.41
C ALA A 640 -31.15 -34.97 -10.36
N THR A 641 -31.01 -36.02 -11.16
CA THR A 641 -31.84 -37.23 -11.16
C THR A 641 -31.79 -37.90 -9.80
N MET A 642 -32.97 -38.24 -9.27
CA MET A 642 -33.15 -39.03 -8.05
C MET A 642 -32.38 -40.35 -8.14
N HIS A 643 -31.55 -40.61 -7.13
CA HIS A 643 -31.12 -41.95 -6.78
C HIS A 643 -31.66 -42.26 -5.38
N ASP A 644 -32.63 -43.16 -5.35
CA ASP A 644 -33.04 -43.88 -4.15
C ASP A 644 -31.88 -44.78 -3.70
N SER A 645 -31.53 -44.69 -2.42
CA SER A 645 -31.00 -45.81 -1.67
C SER A 645 -31.41 -45.63 -0.22
N ASP A 646 -32.44 -46.40 0.14
CA ASP A 646 -32.69 -46.87 1.50
C ASP A 646 -31.41 -47.44 2.09
N ASP A 647 -31.14 -47.16 3.37
CA ASP A 647 -30.76 -48.18 4.36
C ASP A 647 -30.69 -47.55 5.75
N ASP A 648 -31.37 -48.25 6.66
CA ASP A 648 -31.57 -47.98 8.09
C ASP A 648 -30.26 -48.02 8.90
N ASP A 649 -30.23 -47.28 10.03
CA ASP A 649 -29.81 -47.80 11.36
C ASP A 649 -29.85 -46.66 12.40
N ASP A 650 -30.97 -46.56 13.13
CA ASP A 650 -31.13 -45.73 14.32
C ASP A 650 -30.63 -46.51 15.56
N GLU A 651 -29.43 -46.20 16.06
CA GLU A 651 -29.02 -46.56 17.43
C GLU A 651 -29.29 -45.40 18.39
N GLU A 652 -30.33 -45.58 19.20
CA GLU A 652 -30.79 -44.70 20.27
C GLU A 652 -29.83 -44.79 21.47
N ILE A 653 -28.98 -43.78 21.67
CA ILE A 653 -28.13 -43.65 22.86
C ILE A 653 -28.75 -42.62 23.81
N GLU A 654 -29.46 -43.11 24.83
CA GLU A 654 -29.90 -42.32 25.98
C GLU A 654 -28.70 -41.86 26.82
N ILE A 655 -28.46 -40.55 26.92
CA ILE A 655 -27.58 -39.97 27.94
C ILE A 655 -28.38 -38.94 28.75
N ALA A 656 -28.63 -39.31 30.00
CA ALA A 656 -29.27 -38.47 31.01
C ALA A 656 -28.38 -37.25 31.36
N LEU A 657 -28.95 -36.05 31.31
CA LEU A 657 -28.35 -34.82 31.82
C LEU A 657 -28.84 -34.55 33.26
N PRO A 658 -27.94 -34.31 34.24
CA PRO A 658 -28.34 -33.84 35.56
C PRO A 658 -28.65 -32.34 35.54
N THR A 659 -29.79 -32.00 36.12
CA THR A 659 -30.28 -30.67 36.44
C THR A 659 -29.41 -29.99 37.51
N LEU A 660 -28.93 -28.77 37.25
CA LEU A 660 -28.64 -27.81 38.32
C LEU A 660 -28.97 -26.38 37.88
N THR A 661 -30.04 -25.87 38.49
CA THR A 661 -30.30 -24.46 38.78
C THR A 661 -29.37 -23.97 39.89
N ALA A 662 -28.64 -22.87 39.65
CA ALA A 662 -28.39 -21.73 40.55
C ALA A 662 -27.34 -20.82 39.91
#